data_AF-A0A2N1MDH3-F1
#
_entry.id   AF-A0A2N1MDH3-F1
#
_cell.length_a   1.000
_cell.length_b   1.000
_cell.length_c   1.000
_cell.angle_alpha   90.00
_cell.angle_beta   90.00
_cell.angle_gamma   90.00
#
_symmetry.space_group_name_H-M   'P 1'
#
loop_
_entity.id
_entity.type
_entity.pdbx_description
1 polymer ?
#
loop_
_entity_poly.entity_id
_entity_poly.type
_entity_poly.pdbx_seq_one_letter_code
_entity_poly.pdbx_strand_id
1 'polypeptide(L)'
;MFNCPYQNCKRTFSRRAALREHTKSHKGQAYWEILNSVLEDSCIEKVECSREFVITDNVDECEYNVDNDHNVNDDNNAIMEIVNEDVVNENIADESVVDRSVIDENIMDRGIMDESDSDTDFETSETIIDIEEEPVYDHIHNYTLYTPEQTDKISLIDTRSISSRNIPQFPDAAYSEFMELISTHHLSNSAGNDILKWFRKHHLRDDIILPTNTVQGREFVSSMDIKHLLYLKTKILKYEDEEYFLYHRPIFEAIKELLSNIDIINHCQWNCSPDYITNENGHRLKKVLSIILYSDATTLDHFGKSSEHPVYLSLGNIPNWRRNKRDAKVLLGILPKLKPLHNHKENKSEFASAKRMLYQYCFDIMTKPIYECDGLDIKTDNQIIWAFPFLSEFIGDLPEDASLTLTYSSSRSSHPCHICTVTIDELNNINLSQSQIELRTPNNMQVVINNNLCHEYSIHPMRNIFWKFPELNIYSAAVPDRMHHCDLGLFNYQVNFARNYIQLYCGKDGIDEFDKRLAKIPRFPELKIFKSGLGNIARFTAAEFRNMMKQLVFVIDGLIVAKRKSNLSLFQAKQHDSKLVDLFVSWNRMYIFSRKDTFTDSELDNFQANKFINLFTPIADTEMKYPKLHNWQHHIIDAIRNYGAINGFTTETYESLHKFYIKAPYRMSNRRDATSQIINLVRHDSILNYLQKITSPPSIKKHRQIRTLGGIEGSFTLDTFNDFVDEYRTTHFLALEAEKAFEVLIDSLNQYFDLIENITDKDVEATIIKWYTSAFIREVDTIRAKSNYYNAPAFSDIAINMNEEEAEKYNTIDGILMLFGLKIPGHDEQELALVHWYDFKYNDLHRLFKYDCPYVKRIPMFTVIAIESIIEPVHIIPCFNKTNEYFTKIDENQQTNEDYIIHVKNPNITKHKGHPPKRLQSNINVYNDENAENIEGSKGNRCERSK
;
A
#
# COMPACT_ATOMS: atom_id res chain seq x y z
N MET A 1 -30.38 10.60 -29.71
CA MET A 1 -30.39 10.51 -28.24
C MET A 1 -29.97 9.11 -27.86
N PHE A 2 -29.12 8.96 -26.86
CA PHE A 2 -28.65 7.68 -26.35
C PHE A 2 -29.57 7.22 -25.22
N ASN A 3 -30.08 5.99 -25.32
CA ASN A 3 -31.00 5.43 -24.33
C ASN A 3 -30.21 4.69 -23.25
N CYS A 4 -30.68 4.74 -22.01
CA CYS A 4 -30.10 3.92 -20.94
C CYS A 4 -30.32 2.42 -21.25
N PRO A 5 -29.27 1.58 -21.21
CA PRO A 5 -29.39 0.16 -21.58
C PRO A 5 -30.08 -0.71 -20.52
N TYR A 6 -30.29 -0.18 -19.30
CA TYR A 6 -31.07 -0.88 -18.26
C TYR A 6 -32.56 -0.94 -18.63
N GLN A 7 -33.13 -2.14 -18.74
CA GLN A 7 -34.50 -2.39 -19.23
C GLN A 7 -35.58 -1.59 -18.47
N ASN A 8 -35.35 -1.27 -17.18
CA ASN A 8 -36.27 -0.51 -16.34
C ASN A 8 -36.00 1.01 -16.32
N CYS A 9 -35.01 1.52 -17.06
CA CYS A 9 -34.68 2.93 -17.12
C CYS A 9 -34.99 3.56 -18.48
N LYS A 10 -36.11 4.30 -18.57
CA LYS A 10 -36.57 4.94 -19.82
C LYS A 10 -35.92 6.30 -20.13
N ARG A 11 -34.81 6.65 -19.49
CA ARG A 11 -34.14 7.96 -19.70
C ARG A 11 -33.31 7.97 -20.97
N THR A 12 -33.36 9.09 -21.70
CA THR A 12 -32.66 9.30 -22.97
C THR A 12 -31.82 10.58 -22.89
N PHE A 13 -30.63 10.56 -23.50
CA PHE A 13 -29.61 11.60 -23.33
C PHE A 13 -29.15 12.14 -24.69
N SER A 14 -28.90 13.44 -24.78
CA SER A 14 -28.40 14.06 -26.02
C SER A 14 -26.90 13.85 -26.24
N ARG A 15 -26.12 13.49 -25.20
CA ARG A 15 -24.67 13.28 -25.24
C ARG A 15 -24.25 12.01 -24.50
N ARG A 16 -23.26 11.27 -25.01
CA ARG A 16 -22.76 10.02 -24.39
C ARG A 16 -22.17 10.22 -22.99
N ALA A 17 -21.54 11.36 -22.72
CA ALA A 17 -21.02 11.69 -21.39
C ALA A 17 -22.13 11.71 -20.33
N ALA A 18 -23.30 12.27 -20.65
CA ALA A 18 -24.44 12.31 -19.74
C ALA A 18 -25.08 10.93 -19.54
N LEU A 19 -25.10 10.08 -20.58
CA LEU A 19 -25.50 8.68 -20.45
C LEU A 19 -24.53 7.92 -19.53
N ARG A 20 -23.21 8.12 -19.69
CA ARG A 20 -22.17 7.51 -18.83
C ARG A 20 -22.28 7.96 -17.38
N GLU A 21 -22.57 9.24 -17.12
CA GLU A 21 -22.79 9.74 -15.76
C GLU A 21 -24.02 9.08 -15.13
N HIS A 22 -25.08 8.90 -15.93
CA HIS A 22 -26.32 8.29 -15.49
C HIS A 22 -26.19 6.79 -15.25
N THR A 23 -25.48 6.03 -16.08
CA THR A 23 -25.32 4.58 -15.87
C THR A 23 -24.55 4.25 -14.59
N LYS A 24 -23.71 5.16 -14.09
CA LYS A 24 -23.06 5.04 -12.77
C LYS A 24 -24.07 4.99 -11.60
N SER A 25 -25.30 5.49 -11.77
CA SER A 25 -26.32 5.45 -10.70
C SER A 25 -27.00 4.09 -10.54
N HIS A 26 -26.76 3.14 -11.46
CA HIS A 26 -27.35 1.79 -11.43
C HIS A 26 -26.45 0.73 -10.75
N LYS A 27 -25.34 1.15 -10.14
CA LYS A 27 -24.27 0.32 -9.53
C LYS A 27 -24.71 -0.68 -8.43
N GLY A 28 -25.98 -0.70 -8.02
CA GLY A 28 -26.50 -1.64 -7.02
C GLY A 28 -27.42 -2.75 -7.55
N GLN A 29 -27.93 -2.66 -8.78
CA GLN A 29 -28.94 -3.62 -9.29
C GLN A 29 -28.39 -4.69 -10.23
N ALA A 30 -27.31 -4.42 -10.98
CA ALA A 30 -26.72 -5.40 -11.92
C ALA A 30 -26.05 -6.61 -11.23
N TYR A 31 -25.67 -6.47 -9.96
CA TYR A 31 -24.99 -7.51 -9.19
C TYR A 31 -25.89 -8.75 -8.91
N TRP A 32 -27.20 -8.54 -8.69
CA TRP A 32 -28.10 -9.60 -8.23
C TRP A 32 -28.72 -10.44 -9.35
N GLU A 33 -28.88 -9.89 -10.56
CA GLU A 33 -29.40 -10.64 -11.71
C GLU A 33 -28.37 -11.63 -12.29
N ILE A 34 -27.07 -11.33 -12.13
CA ILE A 34 -25.97 -12.19 -12.59
C ILE A 34 -25.68 -13.32 -11.59
N LEU A 35 -25.75 -13.06 -10.28
CA LEU A 35 -25.58 -14.10 -9.26
C LEU A 35 -26.66 -15.20 -9.34
N ASN A 36 -27.91 -14.83 -9.64
CA ASN A 36 -28.98 -15.81 -9.82
C ASN A 36 -28.81 -16.68 -11.08
N SER A 37 -28.16 -16.16 -12.14
CA SER A 37 -27.89 -16.95 -13.36
C SER A 37 -26.64 -17.83 -13.25
N VAL A 38 -25.67 -17.47 -12.40
CA VAL A 38 -24.46 -18.29 -12.16
C VAL A 38 -24.75 -19.45 -11.19
N LEU A 39 -25.73 -19.31 -10.30
CA LEU A 39 -26.16 -20.37 -9.39
C LEU A 39 -27.08 -21.42 -10.04
N GLU A 40 -27.67 -21.13 -11.20
CA GLU A 40 -28.56 -22.07 -11.93
C GLU A 40 -27.81 -23.03 -12.87
N ASP A 41 -26.54 -22.76 -13.22
CA ASP A 41 -25.76 -23.56 -14.18
C ASP A 41 -24.76 -24.56 -13.56
N SER A 42 -24.70 -24.69 -12.23
CA SER A 42 -24.07 -25.84 -11.59
C SER A 42 -25.12 -26.92 -11.32
N CYS A 43 -25.28 -27.84 -12.27
CA CYS A 43 -26.01 -29.09 -12.04
C CYS A 43 -25.35 -29.88 -10.90
N ILE A 44 -25.87 -29.74 -9.68
CA ILE A 44 -25.80 -30.77 -8.64
C ILE A 44 -27.19 -31.39 -8.58
N GLU A 45 -27.25 -32.70 -8.79
CA GLU A 45 -28.47 -33.50 -8.66
C GLU A 45 -29.13 -33.23 -7.29
N LYS A 46 -30.36 -32.73 -7.35
CA LYS A 46 -31.25 -32.61 -6.19
C LYS A 46 -31.59 -34.01 -5.68
N VAL A 47 -31.10 -34.36 -4.50
CA VAL A 47 -31.84 -35.26 -3.59
C VAL A 47 -32.53 -34.35 -2.59
N GLU A 48 -33.85 -34.24 -2.72
CA GLU A 48 -34.72 -33.56 -1.76
C GLU A 48 -34.65 -34.24 -0.40
N CYS A 49 -34.40 -33.47 0.67
CA CYS A 49 -34.92 -33.82 1.98
C CYS A 49 -35.39 -32.56 2.71
N SER A 50 -36.69 -32.34 2.62
CA SER A 50 -37.45 -31.48 3.50
C SER A 50 -37.71 -32.22 4.82
N ARG A 51 -37.34 -31.61 5.96
CA ARG A 51 -38.19 -31.51 7.17
C ARG A 51 -37.47 -30.90 8.37
N GLU A 52 -38.08 -29.81 8.85
CA GLU A 52 -38.41 -29.47 10.24
C GLU A 52 -37.50 -30.03 11.36
N PHE A 53 -36.80 -29.11 12.02
CA PHE A 53 -36.25 -29.31 13.36
C PHE A 53 -37.38 -29.46 14.38
N VAL A 54 -37.46 -30.63 15.01
CA VAL A 54 -38.10 -30.82 16.32
C VAL A 54 -37.04 -31.40 17.26
N ILE A 55 -36.84 -30.70 18.36
CA ILE A 55 -35.98 -31.09 19.49
C ILE A 55 -36.61 -32.29 20.19
N THR A 56 -35.82 -33.34 20.49
CA THR A 56 -35.96 -34.16 21.72
C THR A 56 -34.70 -34.98 22.00
N ASP A 57 -34.36 -35.05 23.29
CA ASP A 57 -33.31 -35.86 23.92
C ASP A 57 -33.48 -37.38 23.70
N ASN A 58 -32.35 -38.10 23.59
CA ASN A 58 -31.96 -39.27 24.41
C ASN A 58 -30.96 -40.20 23.71
N VAL A 59 -29.89 -40.50 24.46
CA VAL A 59 -29.26 -41.82 24.73
C VAL A 59 -29.62 -42.98 23.77
N ASP A 60 -28.61 -43.57 23.10
CA ASP A 60 -28.18 -44.97 23.31
C ASP A 60 -27.11 -45.44 22.31
N GLU A 61 -26.37 -46.45 22.79
CA GLU A 61 -25.20 -47.17 22.30
C GLU A 61 -25.33 -47.88 20.94
N CYS A 62 -24.17 -48.24 20.36
CA CYS A 62 -23.81 -49.50 19.65
C CYS A 62 -22.50 -49.24 18.87
N GLU A 63 -21.31 -49.59 19.35
CA GLU A 63 -20.61 -50.90 19.27
C GLU A 63 -20.54 -51.59 17.90
N TYR A 64 -19.31 -52.07 17.60
CA TYR A 64 -18.82 -53.21 16.79
C TYR A 64 -17.78 -52.80 15.73
N ASN A 65 -16.48 -52.94 16.03
CA ASN A 65 -15.57 -54.10 15.87
C ASN A 65 -14.60 -53.87 14.69
N VAL A 66 -13.31 -53.62 14.96
CA VAL A 66 -12.22 -54.60 15.16
C VAL A 66 -11.92 -55.37 13.89
N ASP A 67 -10.77 -55.06 13.29
CA ASP A 67 -9.84 -56.08 12.80
C ASP A 67 -8.40 -55.64 13.12
N ASN A 68 -7.79 -56.43 14.00
CA ASN A 68 -6.38 -56.44 14.33
C ASN A 68 -5.61 -57.17 13.22
N ASP A 69 -4.40 -56.72 12.91
CA ASP A 69 -3.31 -57.66 12.68
C ASP A 69 -2.02 -57.11 13.30
N HIS A 70 -1.53 -57.85 14.29
CA HIS A 70 -0.25 -57.64 14.94
C HIS A 70 0.86 -58.35 14.15
N ASN A 71 2.03 -57.73 14.05
CA ASN A 71 3.25 -58.50 14.27
C ASN A 71 4.36 -57.63 14.86
N VAL A 72 4.80 -58.08 16.03
CA VAL A 72 5.91 -57.58 16.84
C VAL A 72 7.21 -58.14 16.28
N ASN A 73 8.26 -57.34 16.26
CA ASN A 73 9.62 -57.79 16.57
C ASN A 73 10.46 -56.59 17.00
N ASP A 74 10.76 -56.56 18.30
CA ASP A 74 11.88 -55.85 18.90
C ASP A 74 13.20 -56.48 18.44
N ASP A 75 14.22 -55.65 18.17
CA ASP A 75 15.60 -55.93 18.57
C ASP A 75 16.53 -54.71 18.38
N ASN A 76 16.88 -54.11 19.52
CA ASN A 76 18.24 -53.80 20.01
C ASN A 76 19.23 -52.87 19.25
N ASN A 77 19.56 -51.77 19.96
CA ASN A 77 20.89 -51.21 20.28
C ASN A 77 21.83 -50.69 19.18
N ALA A 78 22.12 -49.38 19.23
CA ALA A 78 23.41 -48.81 19.70
C ALA A 78 23.69 -47.44 19.04
N ILE A 79 23.63 -46.35 19.81
CA ILE A 79 24.22 -45.05 19.44
C ILE A 79 25.48 -44.88 20.29
N MET A 80 26.63 -44.79 19.61
CA MET A 80 27.93 -44.45 20.18
C MET A 80 27.95 -42.98 20.62
N GLU A 81 28.26 -42.75 21.89
CA GLU A 81 28.94 -41.55 22.37
C GLU A 81 30.35 -41.49 21.78
N ILE A 82 30.74 -40.31 21.25
CA ILE A 82 32.14 -39.88 21.22
C ILE A 82 32.18 -38.46 21.78
N VAL A 83 32.82 -38.37 22.95
CA VAL A 83 33.33 -37.16 23.58
C VAL A 83 34.75 -36.90 23.04
N ASN A 84 35.18 -35.63 23.09
CA ASN A 84 36.54 -35.06 23.06
C ASN A 84 36.73 -34.07 21.91
N GLU A 85 37.39 -32.93 22.05
CA GLU A 85 38.02 -32.23 23.17
C GLU A 85 38.43 -30.84 22.63
N ASP A 86 38.61 -29.92 23.56
CA ASP A 86 39.08 -28.55 23.34
C ASP A 86 40.41 -28.46 22.58
N VAL A 87 40.51 -27.44 21.71
CA VAL A 87 41.81 -26.82 21.39
C VAL A 87 41.68 -25.31 21.54
N VAL A 88 42.21 -24.83 22.66
CA VAL A 88 42.64 -23.45 22.89
C VAL A 88 43.85 -23.17 22.00
N ASN A 89 43.86 -22.04 21.30
CA ASN A 89 45.12 -21.39 20.95
C ASN A 89 44.96 -19.87 20.92
N GLU A 90 45.78 -19.22 21.74
CA GLU A 90 45.88 -17.79 21.96
C GLU A 90 46.71 -17.07 20.87
N ASN A 91 46.44 -15.77 20.71
CA ASN A 91 47.33 -14.65 20.38
C ASN A 91 48.18 -14.72 19.10
N ILE A 92 48.01 -13.75 18.18
CA ILE A 92 49.04 -12.76 17.76
C ILE A 92 48.34 -11.50 17.23
N ALA A 93 48.74 -10.34 17.75
CA ALA A 93 48.43 -9.00 17.23
C ALA A 93 49.28 -8.68 16.00
N ASP A 94 48.74 -7.97 15.00
CA ASP A 94 49.57 -7.06 14.23
C ASP A 94 48.76 -5.91 13.59
N GLU A 95 49.25 -4.71 13.81
CA GLU A 95 48.83 -3.46 13.20
C GLU A 95 49.29 -3.42 11.74
N SER A 96 48.45 -2.96 10.81
CA SER A 96 48.98 -2.23 9.66
C SER A 96 48.00 -1.18 9.15
N VAL A 97 48.40 0.05 9.42
CA VAL A 97 47.99 1.29 8.79
C VAL A 97 48.33 1.22 7.30
N VAL A 98 47.33 1.39 6.42
CA VAL A 98 47.58 1.90 5.07
C VAL A 98 46.56 2.99 4.77
N ASP A 99 47.08 4.21 4.90
CA ASP A 99 46.57 5.45 4.34
C ASP A 99 46.56 5.38 2.81
N ARG A 100 45.44 5.76 2.18
CA ARG A 100 45.42 6.24 0.80
C ARG A 100 44.21 7.11 0.55
N SER A 101 44.40 8.39 0.85
CA SER A 101 43.80 9.52 0.16
C SER A 101 43.85 9.35 -1.37
N VAL A 102 42.69 9.33 -2.02
CA VAL A 102 42.53 9.93 -3.35
C VAL A 102 41.20 10.67 -3.34
N ILE A 103 41.31 11.98 -3.31
CA ILE A 103 40.27 12.94 -3.68
C ILE A 103 40.05 12.75 -5.18
N ASP A 104 38.82 12.47 -5.59
CA ASP A 104 38.40 12.89 -6.92
C ASP A 104 37.01 13.52 -6.83
N GLU A 105 36.96 14.73 -7.35
CA GLU A 105 35.88 15.70 -7.26
C GLU A 105 34.76 15.31 -8.21
N ASN A 106 33.53 15.21 -7.73
CA ASN A 106 32.36 15.38 -8.59
C ASN A 106 31.23 16.06 -7.79
N ILE A 107 31.26 17.39 -7.88
CA ILE A 107 30.24 18.32 -7.40
C ILE A 107 29.32 18.66 -8.59
N MET A 108 28.00 18.62 -8.32
CA MET A 108 26.85 19.04 -9.14
C MET A 108 26.40 18.00 -10.18
N ASP A 109 25.17 17.52 -10.16
CA ASP A 109 23.99 18.35 -10.31
C ASP A 109 22.75 17.82 -9.56
N ARG A 110 22.07 18.74 -8.86
CA ARG A 110 20.86 18.52 -8.07
C ARG A 110 19.64 18.78 -8.95
N GLY A 111 19.08 17.72 -9.52
CA GLY A 111 17.70 17.70 -9.97
C GLY A 111 16.81 17.21 -8.83
N ILE A 112 15.92 18.09 -8.35
CA ILE A 112 14.95 17.83 -7.29
C ILE A 112 14.07 16.62 -7.67
N MET A 113 14.28 15.48 -7.01
CA MET A 113 13.31 14.39 -6.94
C MET A 113 13.12 14.06 -5.46
N ASP A 114 11.90 14.31 -4.97
CA ASP A 114 11.43 13.93 -3.65
C ASP A 114 11.49 12.40 -3.50
N GLU A 115 12.53 11.89 -2.84
CA GLU A 115 12.54 10.53 -2.32
C GLU A 115 11.83 10.50 -0.96
N SER A 116 10.82 9.64 -0.87
CA SER A 116 10.08 9.35 0.34
C SER A 116 10.91 8.45 1.25
N ASP A 117 11.83 9.04 2.00
CA ASP A 117 12.50 8.35 3.11
C ASP A 117 11.54 8.26 4.30
N SER A 118 10.76 7.19 4.35
CA SER A 118 10.22 6.67 5.59
C SER A 118 11.36 5.95 6.33
N ASP A 119 12.17 6.70 7.07
CA ASP A 119 13.12 6.14 8.02
C ASP A 119 12.31 5.49 9.15
N THR A 120 12.01 4.20 9.01
CA THR A 120 11.70 3.31 10.14
C THR A 120 12.99 2.59 10.50
N ASP A 121 13.49 2.84 11.70
CA ASP A 121 14.71 2.24 12.22
C ASP A 121 14.50 0.74 12.47
N PHE A 122 14.84 -0.05 11.46
CA PHE A 122 14.66 -1.51 11.46
C PHE A 122 15.78 -2.25 12.19
N GLU A 123 15.80 -2.25 13.51
CA GLU A 123 16.56 -3.30 14.21
C GLU A 123 15.87 -4.66 13.93
N THR A 124 16.39 -5.39 12.93
CA THR A 124 16.12 -6.82 12.68
C THR A 124 16.82 -7.72 13.70
N SER A 125 17.28 -7.15 14.80
CA SER A 125 17.47 -7.86 16.03
C SER A 125 16.15 -7.71 16.78
N GLU A 126 15.33 -8.76 16.84
CA GLU A 126 14.60 -8.99 18.09
C GLU A 126 15.69 -9.05 19.15
N THR A 127 16.05 -7.88 19.71
CA THR A 127 17.01 -7.79 20.79
C THR A 127 16.48 -8.77 21.79
N ILE A 128 17.34 -9.72 22.17
CA ILE A 128 17.12 -10.58 23.31
C ILE A 128 16.96 -9.61 24.48
N ILE A 129 15.71 -9.22 24.74
CA ILE A 129 15.32 -8.66 26.01
C ILE A 129 15.26 -9.92 26.85
N ASP A 130 16.40 -10.20 27.50
CA ASP A 130 16.47 -11.20 28.54
C ASP A 130 15.25 -11.06 29.43
N ILE A 131 14.63 -12.19 29.78
CA ILE A 131 13.59 -12.22 30.81
C ILE A 131 14.32 -11.81 32.11
N GLU A 132 14.33 -10.51 32.39
CA GLU A 132 14.93 -10.00 33.61
C GLU A 132 14.01 -10.37 34.77
N GLU A 133 14.53 -11.16 35.72
CA GLU A 133 13.85 -11.43 36.98
C GLU A 133 13.56 -10.10 37.68
N GLU A 134 12.29 -9.65 37.66
CA GLU A 134 11.88 -8.41 38.33
C GLU A 134 11.42 -8.69 39.78
N PRO A 135 11.86 -7.87 40.75
CA PRO A 135 11.53 -8.06 42.16
C PRO A 135 10.11 -7.58 42.50
N VAL A 136 9.64 -8.03 43.67
CA VAL A 136 8.32 -7.72 44.25
C VAL A 136 8.17 -6.20 44.48
N TYR A 137 7.11 -5.64 43.91
CA TYR A 137 6.75 -4.22 43.96
C TYR A 137 6.16 -3.82 45.31
N ASP A 138 7.01 -3.50 46.28
CA ASP A 138 6.60 -2.68 47.42
C ASP A 138 7.55 -1.50 47.58
N HIS A 139 7.04 -0.31 47.23
CA HIS A 139 7.63 1.03 47.42
C HIS A 139 8.66 1.53 46.39
N ILE A 140 8.20 2.00 45.23
CA ILE A 140 9.02 2.82 44.32
C ILE A 140 9.16 4.24 44.92
N HIS A 141 10.36 4.64 45.34
CA HIS A 141 10.64 5.94 45.98
C HIS A 141 11.25 7.02 45.06
N ASN A 142 11.44 6.74 43.76
CA ASN A 142 12.28 7.57 42.89
C ASN A 142 11.53 8.52 41.94
N TYR A 143 10.20 8.64 42.06
CA TYR A 143 9.43 9.62 41.28
C TYR A 143 8.25 10.26 42.03
N THR A 144 7.86 11.44 41.57
CA THR A 144 6.67 12.17 42.04
C THR A 144 5.77 12.48 40.85
N LEU A 145 4.51 12.03 40.92
CA LEU A 145 3.48 12.33 39.92
C LEU A 145 2.78 13.64 40.24
N TYR A 146 2.49 14.41 39.20
CA TYR A 146 1.74 15.66 39.30
C TYR A 146 0.40 15.47 38.59
N THR A 147 -0.69 15.52 39.35
CA THR A 147 -2.04 15.45 38.80
C THR A 147 -2.47 16.85 38.35
N PRO A 148 -2.84 17.03 37.07
CA PRO A 148 -3.34 18.32 36.60
C PRO A 148 -4.66 18.69 37.29
N GLU A 149 -4.95 19.98 37.41
CA GLU A 149 -6.26 20.45 37.87
C GLU A 149 -7.38 19.91 36.96
N GLN A 150 -8.55 19.63 37.56
CA GLN A 150 -9.68 19.03 36.85
C GLN A 150 -10.07 19.85 35.61
N THR A 151 -10.18 19.17 34.47
CA THR A 151 -10.85 19.73 33.30
C THR A 151 -12.35 19.79 33.54
N ASP A 152 -12.98 20.92 33.23
CA ASP A 152 -14.43 21.07 33.30
C ASP A 152 -15.13 19.94 32.53
N LYS A 153 -16.25 19.42 33.07
CA LYS A 153 -17.11 18.49 32.33
C LYS A 153 -17.60 19.17 31.06
N ILE A 154 -17.25 18.62 29.90
CA ILE A 154 -17.72 19.09 28.60
C ILE A 154 -19.02 18.36 28.27
N SER A 155 -20.09 19.14 28.07
CA SER A 155 -21.40 18.64 27.64
C SER A 155 -21.77 19.06 26.21
N LEU A 156 -20.95 19.92 25.57
CA LEU A 156 -21.24 20.52 24.28
C LEU A 156 -19.96 20.74 23.45
N ILE A 157 -19.94 20.21 22.23
CA ILE A 157 -19.01 20.58 21.17
C ILE A 157 -19.77 21.45 20.17
N ASP A 158 -19.49 22.75 20.16
CA ASP A 158 -20.08 23.70 19.21
C ASP A 158 -19.18 23.86 17.98
N THR A 159 -19.61 23.32 16.84
CA THR A 159 -18.87 23.31 15.56
C THR A 159 -19.47 24.28 14.53
N ARG A 160 -20.40 25.14 14.95
CA ARG A 160 -21.07 26.08 14.04
C ARG A 160 -20.07 27.01 13.38
N SER A 161 -20.36 27.40 12.15
CA SER A 161 -19.59 28.42 11.44
C SER A 161 -19.59 29.70 12.28
N ILE A 162 -18.40 30.17 12.65
CA ILE A 162 -18.26 31.34 13.51
C ILE A 162 -18.81 32.55 12.75
N SER A 163 -19.81 33.23 13.32
CA SER A 163 -20.18 34.56 12.84
C SER A 163 -18.95 35.47 12.98
N SER A 164 -18.54 36.13 11.90
CA SER A 164 -17.30 36.92 11.67
C SER A 164 -16.85 37.92 12.75
N ARG A 165 -17.57 38.07 13.87
CA ARG A 165 -17.38 39.11 14.89
C ARG A 165 -16.29 38.83 15.94
N ASN A 166 -15.80 37.59 16.08
CA ASN A 166 -14.86 37.20 17.16
C ASN A 166 -13.59 36.47 16.70
N ILE A 167 -13.27 36.45 15.40
CA ILE A 167 -12.07 35.76 14.89
C ILE A 167 -10.91 36.76 14.81
N PRO A 168 -9.70 36.42 15.28
CA PRO A 168 -8.51 37.23 15.04
C PRO A 168 -8.32 37.46 13.53
N GLN A 169 -8.29 38.72 13.10
CA GLN A 169 -8.08 39.07 11.69
C GLN A 169 -6.64 39.51 11.45
N PHE A 170 -6.11 39.13 10.30
CA PHE A 170 -4.84 39.70 9.83
C PHE A 170 -5.01 41.20 9.54
N PRO A 171 -3.95 42.00 9.69
CA PRO A 171 -3.99 43.42 9.35
C PRO A 171 -4.32 43.68 7.87
N ASP A 172 -3.97 42.73 6.98
CA ASP A 172 -4.12 42.82 5.53
C ASP A 172 -4.14 41.40 4.91
N ALA A 173 -4.77 41.25 3.73
CA ALA A 173 -4.77 40.00 2.98
C ALA A 173 -3.35 39.56 2.56
N ALA A 174 -2.51 40.51 2.14
CA ALA A 174 -1.12 40.24 1.79
C ALA A 174 -0.29 39.78 2.99
N TYR A 175 -0.62 40.25 4.20
CA TYR A 175 -0.01 39.74 5.43
C TYR A 175 -0.33 38.25 5.60
N SER A 176 -1.60 37.88 5.44
CA SER A 176 -2.07 36.49 5.54
C SER A 176 -1.40 35.61 4.49
N GLU A 177 -1.42 36.02 3.21
CA GLU A 177 -0.81 35.27 2.10
C GLU A 177 0.71 35.14 2.28
N PHE A 178 1.39 36.17 2.81
CA PHE A 178 2.80 36.07 3.14
C PHE A 178 3.05 35.03 4.25
N MET A 179 2.26 35.03 5.32
CA MET A 179 2.41 34.04 6.39
C MET A 179 2.08 32.62 5.91
N GLU A 180 1.12 32.47 5.00
CA GLU A 180 0.84 31.22 4.30
C GLU A 180 2.03 30.76 3.45
N LEU A 181 2.66 31.65 2.69
CA LEU A 181 3.85 31.33 1.88
C LEU A 181 4.98 30.82 2.78
N ILE A 182 5.20 31.50 3.90
CA ILE A 182 6.23 31.14 4.89
C ILE A 182 5.96 29.76 5.50
N SER A 183 4.70 29.44 5.80
CA SER A 183 4.29 28.14 6.34
C SER A 183 4.37 27.03 5.27
N THR A 184 3.72 27.23 4.12
CA THR A 184 3.58 26.28 3.01
C THR A 184 4.93 25.80 2.48
N HIS A 185 5.89 26.71 2.35
CA HIS A 185 7.23 26.40 1.83
C HIS A 185 8.30 26.29 2.92
N HIS A 186 7.88 26.25 4.20
CA HIS A 186 8.77 26.08 5.35
C HIS A 186 9.97 27.05 5.35
N LEU A 187 9.73 28.32 4.98
CA LEU A 187 10.79 29.30 4.79
C LEU A 187 11.41 29.71 6.13
N SER A 188 12.76 29.73 6.16
CA SER A 188 13.50 30.24 7.32
C SER A 188 13.22 31.72 7.55
N ASN A 189 13.43 32.21 8.78
CA ASN A 189 13.27 33.64 9.06
C ASN A 189 14.17 34.51 8.15
N SER A 190 15.37 34.02 7.81
CA SER A 190 16.27 34.72 6.88
C SER A 190 15.66 34.78 5.47
N ALA A 191 15.23 33.64 4.91
CA ALA A 191 14.64 33.59 3.58
C ALA A 191 13.36 34.43 3.48
N GLY A 192 12.50 34.36 4.50
CA GLY A 192 11.30 35.19 4.59
C GLY A 192 11.61 36.69 4.65
N ASN A 193 12.65 37.08 5.40
CA ASN A 193 13.09 38.47 5.47
C ASN A 193 13.66 38.98 4.13
N ASP A 194 14.39 38.12 3.40
CA ASP A 194 14.91 38.45 2.07
C ASP A 194 13.77 38.65 1.06
N ILE A 195 12.73 37.81 1.12
CA ILE A 195 11.51 37.96 0.32
C ILE A 195 10.81 39.28 0.67
N LEU A 196 10.59 39.58 1.96
CA LEU A 196 10.00 40.86 2.39
C LEU A 196 10.81 42.05 1.90
N LYS A 197 12.14 41.98 1.98
CA LYS A 197 13.04 43.04 1.51
C LYS A 197 12.92 43.24 0.01
N TRP A 198 12.85 42.15 -0.76
CA TRP A 198 12.65 42.19 -2.21
C TRP A 198 11.30 42.82 -2.57
N PHE A 199 10.21 42.39 -1.93
CA PHE A 199 8.86 42.96 -2.14
C PHE A 199 8.80 44.45 -1.79
N ARG A 200 9.36 44.85 -0.64
CA ARG A 200 9.45 46.25 -0.21
C ARG A 200 10.19 47.13 -1.21
N LYS A 201 11.21 46.59 -1.88
CA LYS A 201 12.04 47.32 -2.83
C LYS A 201 11.39 47.49 -4.20
N HIS A 202 10.63 46.50 -4.66
CA HIS A 202 10.21 46.43 -6.06
C HIS A 202 8.69 46.55 -6.29
N HIS A 203 7.86 46.22 -5.30
CA HIS A 203 6.42 45.99 -5.52
C HIS A 203 5.48 46.45 -4.39
N LEU A 204 5.97 47.08 -3.32
CA LEU A 204 5.10 47.52 -2.23
C LEU A 204 4.31 48.77 -2.64
N ARG A 205 2.99 48.64 -2.69
CA ARG A 205 2.09 49.80 -2.71
C ARG A 205 1.91 50.32 -1.28
N ASP A 206 1.70 51.62 -1.13
CA ASP A 206 1.61 52.28 0.19
C ASP A 206 0.41 51.82 1.04
N ASP A 207 -0.59 51.17 0.42
CA ASP A 207 -1.81 50.66 1.05
C ASP A 207 -1.70 49.24 1.62
N ILE A 208 -0.60 48.51 1.35
CA ILE A 208 -0.42 47.12 1.76
C ILE A 208 0.33 47.01 3.09
N ILE A 209 -0.23 46.29 4.06
CA ILE A 209 0.44 46.01 5.34
C ILE A 209 1.10 44.62 5.31
N LEU A 210 2.43 44.59 5.46
CA LEU A 210 3.22 43.35 5.63
C LEU A 210 3.88 43.30 7.01
N PRO A 211 4.16 42.11 7.56
CA PRO A 211 4.90 41.99 8.82
C PRO A 211 6.27 42.67 8.72
N THR A 212 6.71 43.38 9.75
CA THR A 212 8.01 44.08 9.74
C THR A 212 9.17 43.14 9.42
N ASN A 213 9.12 41.92 9.96
CA ASN A 213 10.00 40.81 9.63
C ASN A 213 9.26 39.49 9.89
N THR A 214 9.81 38.37 9.42
CA THR A 214 9.17 37.05 9.57
C THR A 214 8.99 36.64 11.05
N VAL A 215 9.88 37.07 11.96
CA VAL A 215 9.74 36.77 13.40
C VAL A 215 8.49 37.42 13.98
N GLN A 216 8.30 38.72 13.74
CA GLN A 216 7.09 39.43 14.17
C GLN A 216 5.84 38.91 13.48
N GLY A 217 5.96 38.49 12.21
CA GLY A 217 4.91 37.77 11.50
C GLY A 217 4.47 36.51 12.24
N ARG A 218 5.41 35.68 12.66
CA ARG A 218 5.16 34.49 13.47
C ARG A 218 4.60 34.87 14.84
N GLU A 219 5.23 35.75 15.60
CA GLU A 219 4.74 36.19 16.92
C GLU A 219 3.28 36.68 16.88
N PHE A 220 2.91 37.42 15.82
CA PHE A 220 1.52 37.84 15.59
C PHE A 220 0.58 36.64 15.47
N VAL A 221 0.90 35.64 14.65
CA VAL A 221 0.10 34.41 14.54
C VAL A 221 0.07 33.64 15.88
N SER A 222 1.17 33.64 16.65
CA SER A 222 1.22 32.96 17.96
C SER A 222 0.31 33.64 18.99
N SER A 223 0.15 34.95 18.87
CA SER A 223 -0.70 35.77 19.74
C SER A 223 -2.20 35.57 19.51
N MET A 224 -2.59 34.93 18.39
CA MET A 224 -3.99 34.63 18.11
C MET A 224 -4.53 33.58 19.09
N ASP A 225 -5.48 34.00 19.91
CA ASP A 225 -6.14 33.14 20.89
C ASP A 225 -7.32 32.40 20.25
N ILE A 226 -7.04 31.22 19.71
CA ILE A 226 -8.06 30.27 19.22
C ILE A 226 -8.05 29.09 20.19
N LYS A 227 -8.92 29.14 21.20
CA LYS A 227 -8.95 28.21 22.36
C LYS A 227 -8.77 26.72 21.99
N HIS A 228 -9.43 26.26 20.93
CA HIS A 228 -9.42 24.85 20.52
C HIS A 228 -8.14 24.40 19.78
N LEU A 229 -7.25 25.34 19.43
CA LEU A 229 -5.96 25.09 18.79
C LEU A 229 -4.77 25.23 19.77
N LEU A 230 -5.05 25.46 21.05
CA LEU A 230 -4.02 25.61 22.08
C LEU A 230 -3.50 24.25 22.55
N TYR A 231 -2.18 24.17 22.73
CA TYR A 231 -1.52 23.06 23.41
C TYR A 231 -1.16 23.46 24.84
N LEU A 232 -1.42 22.56 25.78
CA LEU A 232 -1.07 22.65 27.18
C LEU A 232 0.31 22.04 27.41
N LYS A 233 1.17 22.74 28.16
CA LYS A 233 2.41 22.19 28.71
C LYS A 233 2.15 21.82 30.17
N THR A 234 1.93 20.54 30.43
CA THR A 234 1.54 20.03 31.74
C THR A 234 2.72 19.32 32.38
N LYS A 235 3.13 19.75 33.58
CA LYS A 235 4.11 19.00 34.37
C LYS A 235 3.45 17.74 34.90
N ILE A 236 4.00 16.56 34.61
CA ILE A 236 3.36 15.28 34.95
C ILE A 236 4.22 14.38 35.82
N LEU A 237 5.55 14.49 35.75
CA LEU A 237 6.47 13.63 36.48
C LEU A 237 7.71 14.41 36.89
N LYS A 238 8.19 14.18 38.11
CA LYS A 238 9.58 14.44 38.50
C LYS A 238 10.24 13.10 38.78
N TYR A 239 11.32 12.78 38.08
CA TYR A 239 12.09 11.54 38.25
C TYR A 239 13.56 11.90 38.45
N GLU A 240 14.14 11.52 39.60
CA GLU A 240 15.55 11.76 39.97
C GLU A 240 16.04 13.18 39.62
N ASP A 241 15.30 14.19 40.11
CA ASP A 241 15.53 15.63 39.94
C ASP A 241 15.25 16.29 38.57
N GLU A 242 14.91 15.51 37.55
CA GLU A 242 14.45 16.02 36.26
C GLU A 242 12.92 16.15 36.18
N GLU A 243 12.43 17.24 35.60
CA GLU A 243 11.00 17.49 35.39
C GLU A 243 10.58 17.12 33.97
N TYR A 244 9.51 16.34 33.85
CA TYR A 244 8.95 15.88 32.59
C TYR A 244 7.58 16.51 32.35
N PHE A 245 7.39 16.99 31.12
CA PHE A 245 6.20 17.71 30.69
C PHE A 245 5.50 16.97 29.56
N LEU A 246 4.18 16.86 29.66
CA LEU A 246 3.31 16.43 28.57
C LEU A 246 2.82 17.65 27.80
N TYR A 247 3.10 17.66 26.50
CA TYR A 247 2.53 18.63 25.57
C TYR A 247 1.29 18.01 24.94
N HIS A 248 0.10 18.50 25.26
CA HIS A 248 -1.15 17.87 24.80
C HIS A 248 -2.27 18.87 24.60
N ARG A 249 -3.38 18.43 24.02
CA ARG A 249 -4.62 19.19 23.89
C ARG A 249 -5.75 18.49 24.62
N PRO A 250 -6.70 19.24 25.21
CA PRO A 250 -7.96 18.65 25.64
C PRO A 250 -8.62 17.92 24.47
N ILE A 251 -8.95 16.64 24.67
CA ILE A 251 -9.34 15.75 23.57
C ILE A 251 -10.59 16.23 22.82
N PHE A 252 -11.58 16.79 23.52
CA PHE A 252 -12.78 17.34 22.89
C PHE A 252 -12.54 18.64 22.11
N GLU A 253 -11.50 19.41 22.45
CA GLU A 253 -11.09 20.57 21.67
C GLU A 253 -10.37 20.14 20.38
N ALA A 254 -9.57 19.06 20.42
CA ALA A 254 -9.01 18.45 19.22
C ALA A 254 -10.11 17.86 18.31
N ILE A 255 -11.13 17.23 18.88
CA ILE A 255 -12.32 16.78 18.14
C ILE A 255 -13.06 17.97 17.51
N LYS A 256 -13.21 19.07 18.25
CA LYS A 256 -13.82 20.29 17.73
C LYS A 256 -13.07 20.85 16.53
N GLU A 257 -11.73 20.84 16.51
CA GLU A 257 -10.94 21.24 15.32
C GLU A 257 -11.32 20.38 14.10
N LEU A 258 -11.36 19.05 14.25
CA LEU A 258 -11.73 18.14 13.17
C LEU A 258 -13.15 18.40 12.65
N LEU A 259 -14.12 18.50 13.56
CA LEU A 259 -15.53 18.67 13.20
C LEU A 259 -15.88 20.10 12.74
N SER A 260 -15.02 21.09 13.02
CA SER A 260 -15.16 22.44 12.45
C SER A 260 -14.87 22.47 10.95
N ASN A 261 -14.27 21.42 10.39
CA ASN A 261 -14.14 21.26 8.95
C ASN A 261 -15.48 20.78 8.36
N ILE A 262 -16.17 21.67 7.64
CA ILE A 262 -17.48 21.39 7.05
C ILE A 262 -17.47 20.18 6.11
N ASP A 263 -16.36 19.96 5.40
CA ASP A 263 -16.20 18.79 4.54
C ASP A 263 -16.13 17.50 5.37
N ILE A 264 -15.44 17.50 6.52
CA ILE A 264 -15.33 16.32 7.39
C ILE A 264 -16.69 15.99 8.03
N ILE A 265 -17.34 16.98 8.65
CA ILE A 265 -18.58 16.74 9.39
C ILE A 265 -19.72 16.28 8.47
N ASN A 266 -19.75 16.74 7.22
CA ASN A 266 -20.73 16.32 6.22
C ASN A 266 -20.57 14.84 5.80
N HIS A 267 -19.35 14.29 5.89
CA HIS A 267 -19.08 12.89 5.61
C HIS A 267 -19.23 11.98 6.84
N CYS A 268 -19.38 12.54 8.05
CA CYS A 268 -19.49 11.75 9.27
C CYS A 268 -20.76 10.91 9.29
N GLN A 269 -20.60 9.62 9.61
CA GLN A 269 -21.67 8.66 9.78
C GLN A 269 -21.99 8.52 11.27
N TRP A 270 -23.22 8.85 11.65
CA TRP A 270 -23.68 8.87 13.04
C TRP A 270 -24.61 7.70 13.40
N ASN A 271 -25.11 6.97 12.40
CA ASN A 271 -26.04 5.86 12.58
C ASN A 271 -25.30 4.54 12.86
N CYS A 272 -24.27 4.59 13.71
CA CYS A 272 -23.55 3.41 14.18
C CYS A 272 -23.82 3.26 15.69
N SER A 273 -24.34 2.09 16.06
CA SER A 273 -24.67 1.71 17.44
C SER A 273 -24.21 0.27 17.65
N PRO A 274 -22.96 0.05 18.07
CA PRO A 274 -22.46 -1.29 18.34
C PRO A 274 -23.32 -2.00 19.39
N ASP A 275 -23.59 -3.29 19.18
CA ASP A 275 -24.49 -4.08 20.05
C ASP A 275 -24.01 -4.14 21.51
N TYR A 276 -22.70 -4.02 21.73
CA TYR A 276 -22.06 -4.08 23.05
C TYR A 276 -22.04 -2.73 23.80
N ILE A 277 -22.39 -1.61 23.16
CA ILE A 277 -22.44 -0.31 23.82
C ILE A 277 -23.85 -0.06 24.36
N THR A 278 -24.00 -0.21 25.67
CA THR A 278 -25.27 -0.04 26.37
C THR A 278 -25.13 1.00 27.49
N ASN A 279 -26.24 1.66 27.83
CA ASN A 279 -26.30 2.47 29.04
C ASN A 279 -26.41 1.60 30.29
N GLU A 280 -26.41 2.21 31.48
CA GLU A 280 -26.53 1.53 32.78
C GLU A 280 -27.76 0.62 32.91
N ASN A 281 -28.79 0.82 32.08
CA ASN A 281 -30.02 0.03 32.04
C ASN A 281 -30.01 -1.06 30.95
N GLY A 282 -28.87 -1.29 30.28
CA GLY A 282 -28.73 -2.27 29.20
C GLY A 282 -29.35 -1.84 27.86
N HIS A 283 -29.79 -0.59 27.70
CA HIS A 283 -30.31 -0.10 26.43
C HIS A 283 -29.17 0.37 25.52
N ARG A 284 -29.22 -0.06 24.25
CA ARG A 284 -28.25 0.34 23.21
C ARG A 284 -28.20 1.85 23.02
N LEU A 285 -27.00 2.43 23.02
CA LEU A 285 -26.80 3.85 22.74
C LEU A 285 -26.97 4.10 21.24
N LYS A 286 -27.89 4.99 20.86
CA LYS A 286 -28.29 5.19 19.46
C LYS A 286 -27.21 5.84 18.57
N LYS A 287 -26.26 6.57 19.16
CA LYS A 287 -25.22 7.32 18.45
C LYS A 287 -23.93 7.34 19.26
N VAL A 288 -22.83 6.99 18.60
CA VAL A 288 -21.49 6.92 19.20
C VAL A 288 -20.55 7.87 18.46
N LEU A 289 -19.75 8.62 19.21
CA LEU A 289 -18.59 9.36 18.73
C LEU A 289 -17.37 8.44 18.92
N SER A 290 -16.99 7.73 17.86
CA SER A 290 -15.87 6.78 17.86
C SER A 290 -14.55 7.54 17.71
N ILE A 291 -13.69 7.42 18.71
CA ILE A 291 -12.40 8.08 18.83
C ILE A 291 -11.31 7.04 18.59
N ILE A 292 -10.44 7.32 17.62
CA ILE A 292 -9.31 6.47 17.26
C ILE A 292 -8.02 7.20 17.64
N LEU A 293 -7.13 6.52 18.35
CA LEU A 293 -5.82 7.05 18.71
C LEU A 293 -4.72 6.26 18.00
N TYR A 294 -3.69 6.97 17.56
CA TYR A 294 -2.44 6.39 17.08
C TYR A 294 -1.27 6.94 17.88
N SER A 295 -0.30 6.10 18.19
CA SER A 295 0.94 6.49 18.85
C SER A 295 2.09 5.68 18.29
N ASP A 296 3.15 6.37 17.89
CA ASP A 296 4.40 5.73 17.52
C ASP A 296 5.59 6.68 17.78
N ALA A 297 6.75 6.11 18.11
CA ALA A 297 7.97 6.85 18.35
C ALA A 297 8.74 7.04 17.05
N THR A 298 8.96 8.30 16.65
CA THR A 298 9.65 8.63 15.39
C THR A 298 10.99 9.30 15.63
N THR A 299 12.01 8.90 14.86
CA THR A 299 13.34 9.53 14.90
C THR A 299 13.36 10.86 14.15
N LEU A 300 14.10 11.82 14.71
CA LEU A 300 14.14 13.21 14.23
C LEU A 300 15.36 13.49 13.33
N ASP A 301 16.45 12.75 13.54
CA ASP A 301 17.70 12.89 12.80
C ASP A 301 18.12 11.56 12.16
N HIS A 302 18.89 11.64 11.07
CA HIS A 302 19.38 10.47 10.32
C HIS A 302 20.33 9.58 11.14
N PHE A 303 20.78 10.02 12.32
CA PHE A 303 21.67 9.26 13.19
C PHE A 303 20.92 8.54 14.32
N GLY A 304 19.59 8.64 14.37
CA GLY A 304 18.75 8.02 15.41
C GLY A 304 18.96 8.57 16.83
N LYS A 305 19.68 9.69 17.01
CA LYS A 305 20.08 10.19 18.34
C LYS A 305 18.97 10.92 19.07
N SER A 306 18.04 11.51 18.33
CA SER A 306 16.88 12.21 18.85
C SER A 306 15.60 11.64 18.26
N SER A 307 14.58 11.50 19.11
CA SER A 307 13.28 10.93 18.72
C SER A 307 12.17 11.58 19.55
N GLU A 308 10.99 11.73 18.96
CA GLU A 308 9.76 12.17 19.64
C GLU A 308 8.74 11.04 19.67
N HIS A 309 7.68 11.17 20.47
CA HIS A 309 6.60 10.18 20.55
C HIS A 309 5.24 10.87 20.43
N PRO A 310 4.85 11.29 19.22
CA PRO A 310 3.56 11.91 18.97
C PRO A 310 2.38 10.95 19.17
N VAL A 311 1.23 11.53 19.54
CA VAL A 311 -0.08 10.88 19.54
C VAL A 311 -0.99 11.63 18.59
N TYR A 312 -1.61 10.93 17.66
CA TYR A 312 -2.61 11.48 16.73
C TYR A 312 -4.01 10.99 17.10
N LEU A 313 -5.01 11.82 16.78
CA LEU A 313 -6.44 11.51 16.94
C LEU A 313 -7.15 11.56 15.59
N SER A 314 -8.03 10.60 15.36
CA SER A 314 -9.02 10.60 14.29
C SER A 314 -10.38 10.11 14.82
N LEU A 315 -11.40 10.10 13.95
CA LEU A 315 -12.75 9.67 14.31
C LEU A 315 -13.19 8.50 13.42
N GLY A 316 -13.68 7.42 14.04
CA GLY A 316 -14.24 6.29 13.31
C GLY A 316 -15.53 6.62 12.56
N ASN A 317 -16.22 7.71 12.95
CA ASN A 317 -17.37 8.25 12.22
C ASN A 317 -17.02 8.73 10.80
N ILE A 318 -15.74 8.99 10.49
CA ILE A 318 -15.31 9.44 9.16
C ILE A 318 -15.04 8.21 8.29
N PRO A 319 -15.63 8.09 7.08
CA PRO A 319 -15.42 6.93 6.21
C PRO A 319 -13.95 6.83 5.76
N ASN A 320 -13.45 5.59 5.59
CA ASN A 320 -12.03 5.29 5.35
C ASN A 320 -11.36 6.16 4.28
N TRP A 321 -11.97 6.25 3.09
CA TRP A 321 -11.43 7.04 1.97
C TRP A 321 -11.19 8.52 2.32
N ARG A 322 -12.02 9.07 3.22
CA ARG A 322 -11.92 10.46 3.69
C ARG A 322 -11.04 10.58 4.92
N ARG A 323 -11.12 9.61 5.84
CA ARG A 323 -10.31 9.52 7.07
C ARG A 323 -8.83 9.37 6.77
N ASN A 324 -8.50 8.73 5.65
CA ASN A 324 -7.12 8.53 5.20
C ASN A 324 -6.44 9.79 4.64
N LYS A 325 -7.14 10.92 4.55
CA LYS A 325 -6.54 12.22 4.24
C LYS A 325 -5.94 12.86 5.50
N ARG A 326 -4.86 13.62 5.33
CA ARG A 326 -4.12 14.28 6.42
C ARG A 326 -5.00 15.17 7.31
N ASP A 327 -5.95 15.88 6.72
CA ASP A 327 -6.80 16.85 7.43
C ASP A 327 -7.92 16.21 8.26
N ALA A 328 -8.14 14.89 8.12
CA ALA A 328 -9.03 14.11 8.98
C ALA A 328 -8.32 13.51 10.21
N LYS A 329 -7.09 13.95 10.48
CA LYS A 329 -6.27 13.54 11.62
C LYS A 329 -5.61 14.76 12.24
N VAL A 330 -5.47 14.76 13.56
CA VAL A 330 -4.89 15.88 14.31
C VAL A 330 -3.87 15.40 15.34
N LEU A 331 -2.81 16.17 15.58
CA LEU A 331 -1.84 15.89 16.64
C LEU A 331 -2.48 16.16 18.01
N LEU A 332 -2.68 15.14 18.82
CA LEU A 332 -3.26 15.26 20.16
C LEU A 332 -2.21 15.69 21.19
N GLY A 333 -1.00 15.15 21.10
CA GLY A 333 0.09 15.48 22.00
C GLY A 333 1.42 14.82 21.64
N ILE A 334 2.47 15.10 22.42
CA ILE A 334 3.78 14.47 22.35
C ILE A 334 4.13 13.93 23.75
N LEU A 335 4.33 12.61 23.84
CA LEU A 335 4.67 11.93 25.09
C LEU A 335 6.11 12.22 25.49
N PRO A 336 6.40 12.56 26.76
CA PRO A 336 7.75 12.73 27.24
C PRO A 336 8.52 11.40 27.30
N LYS A 337 9.83 11.45 27.05
CA LYS A 337 10.73 10.30 27.14
C LYS A 337 11.63 10.42 28.37
N LEU A 338 11.55 9.43 29.27
CA LEU A 338 12.47 9.33 30.41
C LEU A 338 13.91 9.17 29.90
N LYS A 339 14.84 9.90 30.51
CA LYS A 339 16.26 9.82 30.16
C LYS A 339 16.99 8.81 31.06
N PRO A 340 17.79 7.89 30.50
CA PRO A 340 18.70 7.05 31.27
C PRO A 340 19.78 7.90 31.97
N LEU A 341 20.12 7.60 33.23
CA LEU A 341 21.16 8.26 34.03
C LEU A 341 22.49 7.47 34.03
N HIS A 342 23.63 8.16 34.09
CA HIS A 342 24.96 7.61 33.79
C HIS A 342 25.47 6.38 34.60
N ASN A 343 24.75 5.83 35.59
CA ASN A 343 25.19 4.69 36.41
C ASN A 343 24.16 3.53 36.43
N HIS A 344 24.19 2.64 35.44
CA HIS A 344 23.12 1.68 35.14
C HIS A 344 23.45 0.20 35.37
N LYS A 345 23.65 -0.24 36.61
CA LYS A 345 23.49 -1.68 36.91
C LYS A 345 22.46 -1.99 37.99
N GLU A 346 22.19 -1.07 38.92
CA GLU A 346 21.35 -1.38 40.08
C GLU A 346 19.87 -0.94 39.94
N ASN A 347 19.51 0.00 39.03
CA ASN A 347 18.14 0.57 38.91
C ASN A 347 17.40 0.25 37.59
N LYS A 348 17.76 -0.82 36.86
CA LYS A 348 17.20 -1.09 35.51
C LYS A 348 15.69 -1.40 35.53
N SER A 349 15.23 -2.20 36.49
CA SER A 349 13.82 -2.56 36.66
C SER A 349 12.96 -1.37 37.09
N GLU A 350 13.44 -0.55 38.03
CA GLU A 350 12.75 0.67 38.47
C GLU A 350 12.57 1.67 37.32
N PHE A 351 13.62 1.86 36.50
CA PHE A 351 13.54 2.72 35.33
C PHE A 351 12.52 2.21 34.30
N ALA A 352 12.52 0.90 34.02
CA ALA A 352 11.55 0.27 33.12
C ALA A 352 10.11 0.44 33.64
N SER A 353 9.90 0.27 34.95
CA SER A 353 8.61 0.50 35.59
C SER A 353 8.16 1.95 35.50
N ALA A 354 9.05 2.90 35.80
CA ALA A 354 8.77 4.33 35.67
C ALA A 354 8.40 4.71 34.23
N LYS A 355 9.03 4.11 33.22
CA LYS A 355 8.69 4.31 31.79
C LYS A 355 7.29 3.81 31.47
N ARG A 356 6.92 2.60 31.89
CA ARG A 356 5.57 2.04 31.71
C ARG A 356 4.51 2.90 32.39
N MET A 357 4.78 3.29 33.63
CA MET A 357 3.88 4.16 34.39
C MET A 357 3.70 5.51 33.72
N LEU A 358 4.79 6.16 33.28
CA LEU A 358 4.73 7.44 32.58
C LEU A 358 3.89 7.35 31.30
N TYR A 359 4.08 6.31 30.50
CA TYR A 359 3.31 6.07 29.28
C TYR A 359 1.81 5.97 29.57
N GLN A 360 1.43 5.09 30.49
CA GLN A 360 0.04 4.91 30.94
C GLN A 360 -0.56 6.20 31.50
N TYR A 361 0.19 6.93 32.32
CA TYR A 361 -0.28 8.17 32.93
C TYR A 361 -0.53 9.30 31.92
N CYS A 362 0.28 9.39 30.85
CA CYS A 362 0.04 10.35 29.78
C CYS A 362 -1.30 10.09 29.07
N PHE A 363 -1.62 8.83 28.77
CA PHE A 363 -2.91 8.47 28.18
C PHE A 363 -4.05 8.69 29.16
N ASP A 364 -3.87 8.43 30.46
CA ASP A 364 -4.89 8.73 31.46
C ASP A 364 -5.25 10.22 31.44
N ILE A 365 -4.26 11.12 31.42
CA ILE A 365 -4.50 12.57 31.34
C ILE A 365 -5.26 12.96 30.07
N MET A 366 -4.84 12.45 28.90
CA MET A 366 -5.46 12.84 27.62
C MET A 366 -6.87 12.26 27.45
N THR A 367 -7.12 11.05 27.98
CA THR A 367 -8.37 10.30 27.74
C THR A 367 -9.37 10.38 28.89
N LYS A 368 -8.98 10.90 30.06
CA LYS A 368 -9.85 11.14 31.21
C LYS A 368 -11.18 11.83 30.88
N PRO A 369 -11.22 12.88 30.05
CA PRO A 369 -12.48 13.51 29.68
C PRO A 369 -13.48 12.56 29.00
N ILE A 370 -13.03 11.46 28.39
CA ILE A 370 -13.91 10.50 27.71
C ILE A 370 -14.65 9.64 28.74
N TYR A 371 -13.92 8.93 29.63
CA TYR A 371 -14.56 8.03 30.60
C TYR A 371 -15.31 8.75 31.74
N GLU A 372 -15.13 10.06 31.89
CA GLU A 372 -15.92 10.90 32.82
C GLU A 372 -17.15 11.56 32.14
N CYS A 373 -17.37 11.30 30.85
CA CYS A 373 -18.45 11.90 30.06
C CYS A 373 -19.56 10.88 29.77
N ASP A 374 -20.75 11.15 30.28
CA ASP A 374 -21.95 10.32 30.07
C ASP A 374 -22.64 10.56 28.71
N GLY A 375 -22.03 11.41 27.86
CA GLY A 375 -22.56 11.85 26.58
C GLY A 375 -22.48 13.36 26.41
N LEU A 376 -22.46 13.80 25.15
CA LEU A 376 -22.31 15.21 24.79
C LEU A 376 -23.15 15.58 23.56
N ASP A 377 -23.53 16.85 23.49
CA ASP A 377 -24.17 17.42 22.32
C ASP A 377 -23.13 17.95 21.33
N ILE A 378 -23.22 17.56 20.06
CA ILE A 378 -22.45 18.11 18.96
C ILE A 378 -23.36 19.05 18.18
N LYS A 379 -23.13 20.35 18.30
CA LYS A 379 -23.96 21.38 17.68
C LYS A 379 -23.33 21.84 16.38
N THR A 380 -24.03 21.57 15.28
CA THR A 380 -23.65 21.97 13.93
C THR A 380 -24.54 23.11 13.44
N ASP A 381 -24.25 23.66 12.25
CA ASP A 381 -25.09 24.70 11.64
C ASP A 381 -26.52 24.22 11.37
N ASN A 382 -26.69 22.91 11.13
CA ASN A 382 -27.96 22.34 10.66
C ASN A 382 -28.71 21.56 11.76
N GLN A 383 -28.01 21.01 12.75
CA GLN A 383 -28.60 20.11 13.75
C GLN A 383 -27.79 20.02 15.03
N ILE A 384 -28.42 19.50 16.09
CA ILE A 384 -27.75 19.05 17.31
C ILE A 384 -27.75 17.52 17.31
N ILE A 385 -26.57 16.93 17.47
CA ILE A 385 -26.36 15.49 17.51
C ILE A 385 -25.90 15.13 18.91
N TRP A 386 -26.75 14.46 19.69
CA TRP A 386 -26.29 13.82 20.91
C TRP A 386 -25.48 12.57 20.56
N ALA A 387 -24.32 12.37 21.19
CA ALA A 387 -23.47 11.19 21.00
C ALA A 387 -22.75 10.80 22.29
N PHE A 388 -22.55 9.50 22.47
CA PHE A 388 -21.69 8.96 23.53
C PHE A 388 -20.24 8.88 23.03
N PRO A 389 -19.26 9.51 23.70
CA PRO A 389 -17.86 9.41 23.31
C PRO A 389 -17.31 8.02 23.67
N PHE A 390 -16.72 7.35 22.70
CA PHE A 390 -16.21 5.99 22.84
C PHE A 390 -14.82 5.90 22.24
N LEU A 391 -13.87 5.41 23.01
CA LEU A 391 -12.52 5.11 22.54
C LEU A 391 -12.56 3.74 21.84
N SER A 392 -12.48 3.72 20.51
CA SER A 392 -12.75 2.51 19.73
C SER A 392 -11.50 1.68 19.44
N GLU A 393 -10.44 2.33 18.96
CA GLU A 393 -9.26 1.65 18.41
C GLU A 393 -7.99 2.37 18.84
N PHE A 394 -6.94 1.58 19.09
CA PHE A 394 -5.56 2.04 19.16
C PHE A 394 -4.78 1.45 18.00
N ILE A 395 -4.13 2.34 17.26
CA ILE A 395 -3.30 1.97 16.13
C ILE A 395 -1.85 2.18 16.54
N GLY A 396 -1.10 1.09 16.57
CA GLY A 396 0.32 1.08 16.90
C GLY A 396 1.00 -0.11 16.24
N ASP A 397 2.29 -0.22 16.52
CA ASP A 397 3.12 -1.36 16.18
C ASP A 397 3.24 -2.27 17.44
N LEU A 398 3.77 -3.50 17.33
CA LEU A 398 3.72 -4.49 18.42
C LEU A 398 4.35 -4.03 19.75
N PRO A 399 5.51 -3.33 19.79
CA PRO A 399 6.06 -2.79 21.03
C PRO A 399 5.14 -1.73 21.66
N GLU A 400 4.48 -0.91 20.86
CA GLU A 400 3.49 0.08 21.29
C GLU A 400 2.25 -0.63 21.82
N ASP A 401 1.74 -1.66 21.14
CA ASP A 401 0.62 -2.49 21.58
C ASP A 401 0.93 -3.18 22.92
N ALA A 402 2.14 -3.72 23.09
CA ALA A 402 2.60 -4.31 24.35
C ALA A 402 2.67 -3.26 25.47
N SER A 403 3.17 -2.05 25.16
CA SER A 403 3.22 -0.94 26.13
C SER A 403 1.83 -0.44 26.54
N LEU A 404 0.89 -0.40 25.59
CA LEU A 404 -0.50 -0.02 25.78
C LEU A 404 -1.25 -1.04 26.64
N THR A 405 -1.07 -2.32 26.36
CA THR A 405 -1.74 -3.44 27.02
C THR A 405 -1.05 -3.91 28.31
N LEU A 406 0.17 -3.42 28.57
CA LEU A 406 1.06 -3.84 29.65
C LEU A 406 1.47 -5.31 29.58
N THR A 407 1.54 -5.89 28.38
CA THR A 407 2.13 -7.22 28.16
C THR A 407 3.62 -7.13 27.90
N TYR A 408 4.32 -8.26 28.04
CA TYR A 408 5.73 -8.32 27.71
C TYR A 408 5.93 -8.14 26.20
N SER A 409 6.92 -7.34 25.80
CA SER A 409 7.24 -7.09 24.39
C SER A 409 8.08 -8.21 23.76
N SER A 410 8.57 -9.16 24.57
CA SER A 410 9.43 -10.25 24.10
C SER A 410 8.62 -11.32 23.38
N SER A 411 9.04 -11.66 22.16
CA SER A 411 8.51 -12.77 21.35
C SER A 411 8.70 -14.14 22.01
N ARG A 412 9.59 -14.24 23.00
CA ARG A 412 9.92 -15.47 23.73
C ARG A 412 9.27 -15.58 25.10
N SER A 413 8.41 -14.63 25.46
CA SER A 413 7.65 -14.70 26.70
C SER A 413 6.68 -15.89 26.68
N SER A 414 6.28 -16.38 27.87
CA SER A 414 5.38 -17.54 27.99
C SER A 414 4.06 -17.34 27.26
N HIS A 415 3.56 -16.10 27.22
CA HIS A 415 2.33 -15.71 26.53
C HIS A 415 2.57 -14.46 25.66
N PRO A 416 3.14 -14.63 24.45
CA PRO A 416 3.72 -13.53 23.68
C PRO A 416 2.70 -12.72 22.87
N CYS A 417 1.43 -13.12 22.84
CA CYS A 417 0.36 -12.34 22.22
C CYS A 417 -0.21 -11.31 23.20
N HIS A 418 -0.36 -10.06 22.74
CA HIS A 418 -1.00 -9.00 23.52
C HIS A 418 -2.54 -9.11 23.53
N ILE A 419 -3.13 -9.87 22.60
CA ILE A 419 -4.59 -10.02 22.45
C ILE A 419 -5.13 -11.22 23.25
N CYS A 420 -4.38 -12.32 23.32
CA CYS A 420 -4.83 -13.57 23.93
C CYS A 420 -3.76 -14.19 24.86
N THR A 421 -4.14 -15.24 25.58
CA THR A 421 -3.25 -16.00 26.48
C THR A 421 -2.75 -17.28 25.82
N VAL A 422 -2.47 -17.27 24.51
CA VAL A 422 -1.81 -18.40 23.85
C VAL A 422 -0.40 -18.58 24.40
N THR A 423 0.00 -19.84 24.63
CA THR A 423 1.36 -20.13 25.11
C THR A 423 2.36 -20.04 23.95
N ILE A 424 3.64 -19.84 24.26
CA ILE A 424 4.71 -19.79 23.26
C ILE A 424 4.80 -21.06 22.40
N ASP A 425 4.46 -22.22 22.96
CA ASP A 425 4.51 -23.51 22.27
C ASP A 425 3.34 -23.70 21.30
N GLU A 426 2.21 -23.05 21.57
CA GLU A 426 0.98 -23.10 20.77
C GLU A 426 0.85 -21.90 19.81
N LEU A 427 1.77 -20.92 19.86
CA LEU A 427 1.64 -19.62 19.23
C LEU A 427 1.26 -19.67 17.74
N ASN A 428 1.86 -20.56 16.95
CA ASN A 428 1.55 -20.67 15.52
C ASN A 428 1.01 -22.05 15.14
N ASN A 429 0.34 -22.71 16.09
CA ASN A 429 -0.38 -23.94 15.83
C ASN A 429 -1.65 -23.67 15.01
N ILE A 430 -1.59 -24.02 13.73
CA ILE A 430 -2.69 -23.85 12.77
C ILE A 430 -3.95 -24.67 13.10
N ASN A 431 -3.86 -25.64 14.01
CA ASN A 431 -4.98 -26.50 14.39
C ASN A 431 -5.80 -25.93 15.56
N LEU A 432 -5.38 -24.79 16.15
CA LEU A 432 -6.15 -24.13 17.19
C LEU A 432 -7.44 -23.55 16.60
N SER A 433 -8.57 -24.00 17.13
CA SER A 433 -9.86 -23.37 16.86
C SER A 433 -10.06 -22.11 17.71
N GLN A 434 -10.89 -21.18 17.24
CA GLN A 434 -11.12 -19.90 17.93
C GLN A 434 -11.66 -20.08 19.35
N SER A 435 -12.42 -21.16 19.63
CA SER A 435 -12.94 -21.46 20.96
C SER A 435 -11.88 -21.94 21.95
N GLN A 436 -10.71 -22.37 21.46
CA GLN A 436 -9.58 -22.78 22.30
C GLN A 436 -8.66 -21.61 22.65
N ILE A 437 -8.83 -20.45 21.99
CA ILE A 437 -8.02 -19.26 22.21
C ILE A 437 -8.72 -18.40 23.27
N GLU A 438 -8.17 -18.38 24.48
CA GLU A 438 -8.65 -17.48 25.53
C GLU A 438 -8.14 -16.05 25.30
N LEU A 439 -9.07 -15.11 25.16
CA LEU A 439 -8.74 -13.69 24.97
C LEU A 439 -8.35 -13.03 26.30
N ARG A 440 -7.42 -12.07 26.24
CA ARG A 440 -7.16 -11.17 27.36
C ARG A 440 -8.32 -10.17 27.45
N THR A 441 -8.76 -9.94 28.68
CA THR A 441 -9.82 -8.99 29.03
C THR A 441 -9.42 -8.23 30.29
N PRO A 442 -9.97 -7.03 30.54
CA PRO A 442 -9.75 -6.35 31.81
C PRO A 442 -10.04 -7.24 33.04
N ASN A 443 -11.08 -8.06 32.97
CA ASN A 443 -11.51 -8.92 34.08
C ASN A 443 -10.52 -10.06 34.37
N ASN A 444 -10.16 -10.88 33.37
CA ASN A 444 -9.24 -12.00 33.62
C ASN A 444 -7.82 -11.49 33.93
N MET A 445 -7.37 -10.39 33.32
CA MET A 445 -6.06 -9.80 33.63
C MET A 445 -6.02 -9.16 35.02
N GLN A 446 -7.15 -8.62 35.50
CA GLN A 446 -7.25 -8.18 36.89
C GLN A 446 -7.12 -9.36 37.88
N VAL A 447 -7.72 -10.52 37.55
CA VAL A 447 -7.57 -11.74 38.36
C VAL A 447 -6.10 -12.21 38.38
N VAL A 448 -5.43 -12.18 37.24
CA VAL A 448 -3.98 -12.49 37.13
C VAL A 448 -3.15 -11.60 38.05
N ILE A 449 -3.38 -10.29 38.04
CA ILE A 449 -2.66 -9.34 38.91
C ILE A 449 -2.96 -9.63 40.40
N ASN A 450 -4.23 -9.78 40.76
CA ASN A 450 -4.64 -9.99 42.16
C ASN A 450 -4.07 -11.30 42.75
N ASN A 451 -3.83 -12.30 41.90
CA ASN A 451 -3.27 -13.60 42.30
C ASN A 451 -1.74 -13.68 42.15
N ASN A 452 -1.06 -12.59 41.81
CA ASN A 452 0.39 -12.54 41.57
C ASN A 452 0.89 -13.49 40.46
N LEU A 453 0.08 -13.72 39.43
CA LEU A 453 0.41 -14.59 38.28
C LEU A 453 0.98 -13.81 37.09
N CYS A 454 1.37 -12.54 37.30
CA CYS A 454 1.78 -11.62 36.25
C CYS A 454 2.89 -12.17 35.33
N HIS A 455 3.94 -12.72 35.92
CA HIS A 455 5.08 -13.29 35.17
C HIS A 455 4.64 -14.49 34.31
N GLU A 456 3.87 -15.41 34.89
CA GLU A 456 3.38 -16.60 34.20
C GLU A 456 2.52 -16.22 32.98
N TYR A 457 1.67 -15.20 33.11
CA TYR A 457 0.82 -14.68 32.04
C TYR A 457 1.46 -13.57 31.20
N SER A 458 2.76 -13.31 31.37
CA SER A 458 3.53 -12.31 30.61
C SER A 458 2.89 -10.91 30.59
N ILE A 459 2.36 -10.49 31.74
CA ILE A 459 1.78 -9.16 31.99
C ILE A 459 2.60 -8.43 33.05
N HIS A 460 2.75 -7.11 32.94
CA HIS A 460 3.40 -6.31 33.95
C HIS A 460 2.49 -6.11 35.17
N PRO A 461 3.02 -6.10 36.41
CA PRO A 461 2.24 -5.99 37.64
C PRO A 461 1.77 -4.55 37.90
N MET A 462 1.03 -3.98 36.95
CA MET A 462 0.45 -2.64 37.01
C MET A 462 -0.97 -2.68 36.49
N ARG A 463 -1.89 -1.99 37.19
CA ARG A 463 -3.25 -1.82 36.69
C ARG A 463 -3.24 -0.95 35.43
N ASN A 464 -3.75 -1.50 34.33
CA ASN A 464 -3.89 -0.76 33.08
C ASN A 464 -4.91 0.38 33.23
N ILE A 465 -4.56 1.58 32.77
CA ILE A 465 -5.43 2.77 32.91
C ILE A 465 -6.71 2.66 32.08
N PHE A 466 -6.68 1.90 30.99
CA PHE A 466 -7.82 1.73 30.09
C PHE A 466 -8.91 0.83 30.68
N TRP A 467 -8.65 0.13 31.78
CA TRP A 467 -9.69 -0.58 32.54
C TRP A 467 -10.70 0.36 33.22
N LYS A 468 -10.49 1.69 33.14
CA LYS A 468 -11.48 2.70 33.54
C LYS A 468 -12.62 2.85 32.53
N PHE A 469 -12.45 2.36 31.30
CA PHE A 469 -13.47 2.35 30.25
C PHE A 469 -14.24 1.01 30.31
N PRO A 470 -15.46 0.96 30.86
CA PRO A 470 -16.18 -0.31 31.03
C PRO A 470 -16.51 -1.01 29.70
N GLU A 471 -16.67 -0.25 28.63
CA GLU A 471 -17.01 -0.72 27.29
C GLU A 471 -15.81 -1.11 26.42
N LEU A 472 -14.57 -0.89 26.89
CA LEU A 472 -13.35 -1.10 26.11
C LEU A 472 -12.57 -2.32 26.60
N ASN A 473 -12.39 -3.30 25.71
CA ASN A 473 -11.32 -4.28 25.85
C ASN A 473 -10.06 -3.76 25.16
N ILE A 474 -9.13 -3.20 25.95
CA ILE A 474 -7.88 -2.62 25.42
C ILE A 474 -7.03 -3.62 24.64
N TYR A 475 -7.09 -4.91 25.02
CA TYR A 475 -6.30 -5.97 24.38
C TYR A 475 -6.74 -6.24 22.94
N SER A 476 -8.05 -6.24 22.67
CA SER A 476 -8.58 -6.40 21.31
C SER A 476 -8.60 -5.08 20.51
N ALA A 477 -8.60 -3.94 21.20
CA ALA A 477 -8.57 -2.61 20.57
C ALA A 477 -7.20 -2.22 20.01
N ALA A 478 -6.13 -2.90 20.44
CA ALA A 478 -4.80 -2.84 19.85
C ALA A 478 -4.73 -3.76 18.62
N VAL A 479 -5.18 -3.23 17.48
CA VAL A 479 -5.51 -4.02 16.28
C VAL A 479 -4.27 -4.34 15.42
N PRO A 480 -4.22 -5.51 14.74
CA PRO A 480 -3.07 -5.86 13.90
C PRO A 480 -2.89 -4.93 12.69
N ASP A 481 -1.82 -4.14 12.66
CA ASP A 481 -1.51 -3.26 11.53
C ASP A 481 -0.94 -4.03 10.32
N ARG A 482 -1.60 -3.93 9.16
CA ARG A 482 -1.16 -4.52 7.89
C ARG A 482 0.25 -4.10 7.47
N MET A 483 0.65 -2.85 7.66
CA MET A 483 1.98 -2.41 7.20
C MET A 483 3.08 -3.10 8.01
N HIS A 484 3.00 -3.06 9.35
CA HIS A 484 3.98 -3.69 10.24
C HIS A 484 3.89 -5.22 10.30
N HIS A 485 2.69 -5.80 10.12
CA HIS A 485 2.47 -7.25 10.13
C HIS A 485 2.78 -7.87 8.77
N CYS A 486 2.27 -7.33 7.66
CA CYS A 486 2.42 -7.93 6.33
C CYS A 486 3.67 -7.42 5.61
N ASP A 487 3.74 -6.12 5.30
CA ASP A 487 4.79 -5.56 4.43
C ASP A 487 6.17 -5.74 5.08
N LEU A 488 6.27 -5.28 6.32
CA LEU A 488 7.50 -5.16 7.10
C LEU A 488 7.80 -6.43 7.94
N GLY A 489 6.78 -7.24 8.23
CA GLY A 489 6.89 -8.45 9.05
C GLY A 489 6.92 -9.73 8.23
N LEU A 490 5.75 -10.32 8.01
CA LEU A 490 5.56 -11.64 7.41
C LEU A 490 6.12 -11.77 6.00
N PHE A 491 5.99 -10.74 5.15
CA PHE A 491 6.55 -10.81 3.80
C PHE A 491 8.08 -10.75 3.80
N ASN A 492 8.69 -10.02 4.74
CA ASN A 492 10.13 -10.05 4.94
C ASN A 492 10.60 -11.48 5.28
N TYR A 493 9.92 -12.15 6.22
CA TYR A 493 10.18 -13.57 6.50
C TYR A 493 9.98 -14.45 5.26
N GLN A 494 8.93 -14.22 4.48
CA GLN A 494 8.66 -14.98 3.26
C GLN A 494 9.77 -14.83 2.22
N VAL A 495 10.31 -13.62 2.02
CA VAL A 495 11.42 -13.37 1.08
C VAL A 495 12.69 -14.06 1.57
N ASN A 496 13.03 -13.93 2.86
CA ASN A 496 14.22 -14.57 3.42
C ASN A 496 14.13 -16.10 3.39
N PHE A 497 12.99 -16.66 3.79
CA PHE A 497 12.76 -18.10 3.73
C PHE A 497 12.66 -18.63 2.31
N ALA A 498 12.13 -17.87 1.36
CA ALA A 498 12.17 -18.24 -0.05
C ALA A 498 13.62 -18.34 -0.55
N ARG A 499 14.50 -17.42 -0.16
CA ARG A 499 15.93 -17.51 -0.48
C ARG A 499 16.58 -18.74 0.17
N ASN A 500 16.33 -19.01 1.45
CA ASN A 500 16.84 -20.21 2.12
C ASN A 500 16.33 -21.50 1.43
N TYR A 501 15.06 -21.51 1.04
CA TYR A 501 14.44 -22.63 0.32
C TYR A 501 15.06 -22.81 -1.07
N ILE A 502 15.30 -21.74 -1.82
CA ILE A 502 16.02 -21.80 -3.11
C ILE A 502 17.46 -22.30 -2.89
N GLN A 503 18.18 -21.79 -1.90
CA GLN A 503 19.53 -22.22 -1.56
C GLN A 503 19.58 -23.72 -1.21
N LEU A 504 18.57 -24.23 -0.50
CA LEU A 504 18.45 -25.65 -0.14
C LEU A 504 18.39 -26.54 -1.40
N TYR A 505 17.56 -26.20 -2.38
CA TYR A 505 17.32 -27.04 -3.56
C TYR A 505 18.21 -26.74 -4.78
N CYS A 506 18.79 -25.54 -4.85
CA CYS A 506 19.56 -25.06 -6.01
C CYS A 506 21.00 -24.65 -5.67
N GLY A 507 21.33 -24.48 -4.39
CA GLY A 507 22.63 -23.94 -3.98
C GLY A 507 22.80 -22.47 -4.37
N LYS A 508 24.05 -22.01 -4.37
CA LYS A 508 24.40 -20.61 -4.67
C LYS A 508 23.95 -20.19 -6.07
N ASP A 509 24.07 -21.09 -7.04
CA ASP A 509 23.62 -20.88 -8.42
C ASP A 509 22.13 -20.52 -8.52
N GLY A 510 21.30 -20.99 -7.59
CA GLY A 510 19.88 -20.62 -7.51
C GLY A 510 19.67 -19.19 -7.04
N ILE A 511 20.44 -18.73 -6.05
CA ILE A 511 20.41 -17.35 -5.57
C ILE A 511 20.94 -16.38 -6.62
N ASP A 512 22.06 -16.74 -7.26
CA ASP A 512 22.64 -15.93 -8.33
C ASP A 512 21.65 -15.80 -9.51
N GLU A 513 20.90 -16.87 -9.83
CA GLU A 513 19.84 -16.83 -10.84
C GLU A 513 18.63 -16.01 -10.39
N PHE A 514 18.23 -16.09 -9.11
CA PHE A 514 17.16 -15.28 -8.55
C PHE A 514 17.47 -13.79 -8.68
N ASP A 515 18.65 -13.35 -8.24
CA ASP A 515 19.09 -11.96 -8.31
C ASP A 515 19.23 -11.51 -9.78
N LYS A 516 19.75 -12.37 -10.66
CA LYS A 516 19.83 -12.11 -12.10
C LYS A 516 18.47 -11.93 -12.77
N ARG A 517 17.47 -12.72 -12.40
CA ARG A 517 16.10 -12.59 -12.92
C ARG A 517 15.42 -11.33 -12.41
N LEU A 518 15.58 -11.02 -11.12
CA LEU A 518 15.05 -9.80 -10.53
C LEU A 518 15.65 -8.54 -11.19
N ALA A 519 16.96 -8.54 -11.47
CA ALA A 519 17.63 -7.45 -12.17
C ALA A 519 17.18 -7.29 -13.65
N LYS A 520 16.60 -8.33 -14.24
CA LYS A 520 16.09 -8.34 -15.62
C LYS A 520 14.62 -7.96 -15.75
N ILE A 521 13.92 -7.67 -14.64
CA ILE A 521 12.55 -7.17 -14.71
C ILE A 521 12.55 -5.83 -15.48
N PRO A 522 11.72 -5.69 -16.55
CA PRO A 522 11.66 -4.46 -17.32
C PRO A 522 11.20 -3.27 -16.47
N ARG A 523 11.67 -2.08 -16.82
CA ARG A 523 11.27 -0.83 -16.16
C ARG A 523 9.77 -0.61 -16.32
N PHE A 524 9.10 -0.15 -15.27
CA PHE A 524 7.71 0.30 -15.32
C PHE A 524 7.54 1.51 -14.39
N PRO A 525 6.65 2.47 -14.71
CA PRO A 525 6.36 3.59 -13.82
C PRO A 525 6.07 3.11 -12.39
N GLU A 526 6.60 3.83 -11.40
CA GLU A 526 6.44 3.54 -9.96
C GLU A 526 6.96 2.18 -9.48
N LEU A 527 7.61 1.39 -10.36
CA LEU A 527 8.20 0.10 -10.02
C LEU A 527 9.69 0.26 -9.71
N LYS A 528 10.10 -0.10 -8.49
CA LYS A 528 11.52 -0.16 -8.11
C LYS A 528 12.19 -1.38 -8.73
N ILE A 529 13.37 -1.17 -9.30
CA ILE A 529 14.19 -2.22 -9.93
C ILE A 529 15.38 -2.54 -9.02
N PHE A 530 15.54 -3.82 -8.68
CA PHE A 530 16.64 -4.30 -7.85
C PHE A 530 17.79 -4.81 -8.73
N LYS A 531 18.51 -3.89 -9.38
CA LYS A 531 19.58 -4.21 -10.36
C LYS A 531 20.73 -5.06 -9.79
N SER A 532 20.98 -4.96 -8.49
CA SER A 532 22.06 -5.67 -7.79
C SER A 532 21.54 -6.84 -6.94
N GLY A 533 20.31 -7.32 -7.20
CA GLY A 533 19.67 -8.32 -6.37
C GLY A 533 19.26 -7.78 -4.99
N LEU A 534 19.01 -8.69 -4.06
CA LEU A 534 18.56 -8.34 -2.70
C LEU A 534 19.69 -8.31 -1.65
N GLY A 535 20.87 -8.85 -1.97
CA GLY A 535 21.93 -9.10 -0.98
C GLY A 535 22.63 -7.86 -0.41
N ASN A 536 22.61 -6.73 -1.10
CA ASN A 536 23.36 -5.52 -0.73
C ASN A 536 22.54 -4.50 0.09
N ILE A 537 21.27 -4.80 0.38
CA ILE A 537 20.36 -3.86 1.04
C ILE A 537 20.19 -4.32 2.48
N ALA A 538 20.68 -3.52 3.42
CA ALA A 538 20.66 -3.85 4.84
C ALA A 538 19.24 -3.85 5.44
N ARG A 539 18.36 -2.95 4.96
CA ARG A 539 16.98 -2.78 5.42
C ARG A 539 16.11 -2.40 4.25
N PHE A 540 14.93 -3.01 4.16
CA PHE A 540 13.93 -2.68 3.15
C PHE A 540 12.78 -1.90 3.78
N THR A 541 12.33 -0.87 3.08
CA THR A 541 11.11 -0.10 3.38
C THR A 541 9.86 -0.89 2.97
N ALA A 542 8.70 -0.53 3.52
CA ALA A 542 7.42 -1.12 3.13
C ALA A 542 7.13 -0.96 1.62
N ALA A 543 7.49 0.21 1.06
CA ALA A 543 7.36 0.46 -0.37
C ALA A 543 8.20 -0.51 -1.22
N GLU A 544 9.41 -0.86 -0.78
CA GLU A 544 10.26 -1.83 -1.48
C GLU A 544 9.69 -3.24 -1.42
N PHE A 545 9.17 -3.68 -0.27
CA PHE A 545 8.51 -4.97 -0.17
C PHE A 545 7.27 -5.08 -1.06
N ARG A 546 6.45 -4.02 -1.13
CA ARG A 546 5.33 -3.97 -2.08
C ARG A 546 5.81 -4.07 -3.52
N ASN A 547 6.90 -3.38 -3.87
CA ASN A 547 7.52 -3.52 -5.19
C ASN A 547 7.99 -4.95 -5.49
N MET A 548 8.51 -5.66 -4.48
CA MET A 548 8.87 -7.07 -4.61
C MET A 548 7.64 -7.97 -4.78
N MET A 549 6.54 -7.77 -4.05
CA MET A 549 5.29 -8.52 -4.23
C MET A 549 4.82 -8.48 -5.70
N LYS A 550 4.99 -7.33 -6.37
CA LYS A 550 4.64 -7.15 -7.79
C LYS A 550 5.50 -7.98 -8.75
N GLN A 551 6.69 -8.43 -8.35
CA GLN A 551 7.71 -8.99 -9.25
C GLN A 551 8.09 -10.44 -8.94
N LEU A 552 8.11 -10.84 -7.66
CA LEU A 552 8.78 -12.07 -7.22
C LEU A 552 8.15 -13.36 -7.73
N VAL A 553 6.83 -13.40 -7.97
CA VAL A 553 6.16 -14.56 -8.61
C VAL A 553 6.84 -14.92 -9.93
N PHE A 554 7.14 -13.92 -10.76
CA PHE A 554 7.74 -14.12 -12.09
C PHE A 554 9.22 -14.50 -12.02
N VAL A 555 9.94 -13.98 -11.01
CA VAL A 555 11.33 -14.31 -10.74
C VAL A 555 11.47 -15.78 -10.34
N ILE A 556 10.57 -16.25 -9.47
CA ILE A 556 10.59 -17.59 -8.88
C ILE A 556 10.08 -18.66 -9.86
N ASP A 557 9.11 -18.35 -10.73
CA ASP A 557 8.51 -19.32 -11.67
C ASP A 557 9.58 -20.13 -12.41
N GLY A 558 9.56 -21.46 -12.23
CA GLY A 558 10.49 -22.43 -12.81
C GLY A 558 11.97 -22.27 -12.46
N LEU A 559 12.32 -21.42 -11.49
CA LEU A 559 13.70 -21.22 -11.04
C LEU A 559 14.29 -22.51 -10.48
N ILE A 560 13.55 -23.19 -9.60
CA ILE A 560 14.04 -24.42 -8.96
C ILE A 560 14.20 -25.51 -10.01
N VAL A 561 13.29 -25.58 -10.98
CA VAL A 561 13.40 -26.53 -12.10
C VAL A 561 14.67 -26.30 -12.92
N ALA A 562 15.00 -25.03 -13.20
CA ALA A 562 16.14 -24.65 -14.02
C ALA A 562 17.50 -24.83 -13.31
N LYS A 563 17.55 -24.60 -11.99
CA LYS A 563 18.80 -24.57 -11.21
C LYS A 563 18.90 -25.67 -10.14
N ARG A 564 18.03 -26.69 -10.19
CA ARG A 564 18.04 -27.80 -9.23
C ARG A 564 19.42 -28.46 -9.12
N LYS A 565 19.77 -28.87 -7.90
CA LYS A 565 20.91 -29.75 -7.64
C LYS A 565 20.73 -31.09 -8.38
N SER A 566 21.85 -31.72 -8.75
CA SER A 566 21.87 -32.98 -9.51
C SER A 566 21.16 -34.14 -8.81
N ASN A 567 21.11 -34.13 -7.47
CA ASN A 567 20.43 -35.13 -6.66
C ASN A 567 18.91 -34.91 -6.53
N LEU A 568 18.36 -33.78 -7.02
CA LEU A 568 16.93 -33.50 -7.00
C LEU A 568 16.30 -33.92 -8.34
N SER A 569 15.35 -34.86 -8.29
CA SER A 569 14.66 -35.29 -9.51
C SER A 569 13.85 -34.15 -10.14
N LEU A 570 13.60 -34.23 -11.44
CA LEU A 570 12.79 -33.22 -12.14
C LEU A 570 11.36 -33.12 -11.56
N PHE A 571 10.80 -34.24 -11.13
CA PHE A 571 9.47 -34.28 -10.51
C PHE A 571 9.46 -33.53 -9.17
N GLN A 572 10.41 -33.82 -8.28
CA GLN A 572 10.55 -33.11 -7.01
C GLN A 572 10.81 -31.62 -7.23
N ALA A 573 11.70 -31.26 -8.15
CA ALA A 573 12.00 -29.86 -8.46
C ALA A 573 10.74 -29.09 -8.90
N LYS A 574 9.91 -29.67 -9.77
CA LYS A 574 8.63 -29.07 -10.17
C LYS A 574 7.66 -28.91 -9.00
N GLN A 575 7.63 -29.88 -8.08
CA GLN A 575 6.76 -29.82 -6.92
C GLN A 575 7.20 -28.72 -5.95
N HIS A 576 8.50 -28.60 -5.67
CA HIS A 576 9.05 -27.54 -4.81
C HIS A 576 8.89 -26.16 -5.44
N ASP A 577 9.08 -26.04 -6.75
CA ASP A 577 8.86 -24.82 -7.52
C ASP A 577 7.40 -24.36 -7.44
N SER A 578 6.45 -25.26 -7.74
CA SER A 578 5.01 -24.97 -7.66
C SER A 578 4.61 -24.53 -6.26
N LYS A 579 5.04 -25.23 -5.21
CA LYS A 579 4.72 -24.86 -3.82
C LYS A 579 5.18 -23.44 -3.48
N LEU A 580 6.39 -23.07 -3.90
CA LEU A 580 6.94 -21.74 -3.65
C LEU A 580 6.19 -20.67 -4.45
N VAL A 581 5.92 -20.92 -5.73
CA VAL A 581 5.11 -20.02 -6.57
C VAL A 581 3.71 -19.85 -5.99
N ASP A 582 3.04 -20.95 -5.64
CA ASP A 582 1.67 -20.95 -5.10
C ASP A 582 1.59 -20.16 -3.80
N LEU A 583 2.64 -20.18 -2.96
CA LEU A 583 2.75 -19.34 -1.78
C LEU A 583 2.74 -17.85 -2.15
N PHE A 584 3.60 -17.41 -3.07
CA PHE A 584 3.67 -15.99 -3.47
C PHE A 584 2.40 -15.53 -4.19
N VAL A 585 1.77 -16.37 -5.01
CA VAL A 585 0.48 -16.06 -5.64
C VAL A 585 -0.61 -15.89 -4.59
N SER A 586 -0.67 -16.80 -3.61
CA SER A 586 -1.66 -16.73 -2.53
C SER A 586 -1.44 -15.51 -1.64
N TRP A 587 -0.17 -15.18 -1.35
CA TRP A 587 0.21 -13.97 -0.65
C TRP A 587 -0.29 -12.71 -1.38
N ASN A 588 -0.01 -12.60 -2.69
CA ASN A 588 -0.43 -11.46 -3.49
C ASN A 588 -1.96 -11.31 -3.50
N ARG A 589 -2.70 -12.41 -3.60
CA ARG A 589 -4.17 -12.41 -3.49
C ARG A 589 -4.61 -11.90 -2.13
N MET A 590 -4.14 -12.51 -1.04
CA MET A 590 -4.46 -12.11 0.34
C MET A 590 -4.14 -10.62 0.55
N TYR A 591 -2.98 -10.17 0.09
CA TYR A 591 -2.55 -8.78 0.21
C TYR A 591 -3.45 -7.82 -0.57
N ILE A 592 -3.89 -8.16 -1.79
CA ILE A 592 -4.88 -7.37 -2.53
C ILE A 592 -6.22 -7.34 -1.80
N PHE A 593 -6.70 -8.50 -1.32
CA PHE A 593 -7.93 -8.59 -0.53
C PHE A 593 -7.88 -7.73 0.74
N SER A 594 -6.73 -7.69 1.41
CA SER A 594 -6.52 -6.87 2.62
C SER A 594 -6.72 -5.36 2.41
N ARG A 595 -6.73 -4.90 1.15
CA ARG A 595 -6.93 -3.50 0.76
C ARG A 595 -8.38 -3.17 0.38
N LYS A 596 -9.32 -4.12 0.50
CA LYS A 596 -10.75 -3.83 0.29
C LYS A 596 -11.30 -2.97 1.42
N ASP A 597 -12.29 -2.14 1.10
CA ASP A 597 -13.01 -1.32 2.08
C ASP A 597 -14.22 -2.05 2.70
N THR A 598 -14.59 -3.22 2.16
CA THR A 598 -15.70 -4.06 2.63
C THR A 598 -15.40 -5.54 2.39
N PHE A 599 -15.94 -6.42 3.25
CA PHE A 599 -15.72 -7.87 3.20
C PHE A 599 -17.05 -8.63 3.35
N THR A 600 -17.19 -9.76 2.67
CA THR A 600 -18.18 -10.79 3.02
C THR A 600 -17.54 -11.85 3.92
N ASP A 601 -18.34 -12.59 4.71
CA ASP A 601 -17.80 -13.66 5.57
C ASP A 601 -17.01 -14.71 4.78
N SER A 602 -17.47 -15.07 3.57
CA SER A 602 -16.75 -15.99 2.68
C SER A 602 -15.40 -15.48 2.19
N GLU A 603 -15.19 -14.15 2.14
CA GLU A 603 -13.92 -13.57 1.72
C GLU A 603 -12.89 -13.60 2.86
N LEU A 604 -13.34 -13.70 4.11
CA LEU A 604 -12.47 -13.69 5.30
C LEU A 604 -11.57 -14.94 5.37
N ASP A 605 -11.98 -16.05 4.74
CA ASP A 605 -11.15 -17.26 4.63
C ASP A 605 -9.83 -17.04 3.87
N ASN A 606 -9.73 -15.98 3.06
CA ASN A 606 -8.51 -15.67 2.29
C ASN A 606 -7.36 -15.10 3.14
N PHE A 607 -7.58 -14.77 4.41
CA PHE A 607 -6.56 -14.21 5.29
C PHE A 607 -5.65 -15.26 5.94
N GLN A 608 -5.95 -16.55 5.77
CA GLN A 608 -5.17 -17.64 6.35
C GLN A 608 -3.77 -17.75 5.73
N ALA A 609 -2.75 -17.90 6.58
CA ALA A 609 -1.33 -18.03 6.22
C ALA A 609 -0.84 -19.50 6.17
N ASN A 610 -1.74 -20.48 6.06
CA ASN A 610 -1.42 -21.92 6.14
C ASN A 610 -0.32 -22.36 5.17
N LYS A 611 -0.29 -21.80 3.94
CA LYS A 611 0.74 -22.13 2.94
C LYS A 611 2.14 -21.70 3.37
N PHE A 612 2.26 -20.55 4.05
CA PHE A 612 3.53 -20.04 4.55
C PHE A 612 4.10 -21.00 5.60
N ILE A 613 3.25 -21.35 6.58
CA ILE A 613 3.61 -22.24 7.69
C ILE A 613 4.00 -23.61 7.14
N ASN A 614 3.14 -24.24 6.35
CA ASN A 614 3.38 -25.57 5.81
C ASN A 614 4.66 -25.68 4.96
N LEU A 615 5.03 -24.60 4.25
CA LEU A 615 6.21 -24.63 3.38
C LEU A 615 7.52 -24.41 4.16
N PHE A 616 7.50 -23.51 5.14
CA PHE A 616 8.73 -23.03 5.77
C PHE A 616 9.00 -23.61 7.15
N THR A 617 8.02 -24.18 7.86
CA THR A 617 8.25 -24.86 9.15
C THR A 617 9.41 -25.86 9.10
N PRO A 618 9.57 -26.69 8.05
CA PRO A 618 10.69 -27.64 7.98
C PRO A 618 12.08 -27.02 7.85
N ILE A 619 12.18 -25.72 7.57
CA ILE A 619 13.46 -25.00 7.32
C ILE A 619 13.63 -23.77 8.21
N ALA A 620 12.70 -23.52 9.14
CA ALA A 620 12.76 -22.36 10.01
C ALA A 620 13.52 -22.70 11.29
N ASP A 621 14.65 -22.03 11.49
CA ASP A 621 15.51 -22.22 12.66
C ASP A 621 14.90 -21.65 13.97
N THR A 622 13.77 -20.95 13.88
CA THR A 622 13.10 -20.23 14.98
C THR A 622 11.85 -20.93 15.50
N GLU A 623 11.59 -22.17 15.08
CA GLU A 623 10.36 -22.92 15.40
C GLU A 623 9.06 -22.18 15.01
N MET A 624 9.14 -21.20 14.10
CA MET A 624 8.02 -20.35 13.69
C MET A 624 7.37 -19.57 14.84
N LYS A 625 8.07 -19.21 15.92
CA LYS A 625 7.51 -18.48 17.08
C LYS A 625 7.35 -16.97 16.83
N TYR A 626 6.46 -16.59 15.90
CA TYR A 626 6.21 -15.21 15.50
C TYR A 626 4.85 -14.66 15.98
N PRO A 627 4.80 -13.65 16.87
CA PRO A 627 3.55 -13.02 17.28
C PRO A 627 2.79 -12.35 16.11
N LYS A 628 3.52 -11.77 15.15
CA LYS A 628 2.90 -11.17 13.93
C LYS A 628 2.11 -12.20 13.11
N LEU A 629 2.60 -13.44 13.05
CA LEU A 629 1.92 -14.52 12.35
C LEU A 629 0.65 -14.94 13.09
N HIS A 630 0.75 -15.12 14.41
CA HIS A 630 -0.39 -15.45 15.26
C HIS A 630 -1.49 -14.38 15.16
N ASN A 631 -1.12 -13.10 15.32
CA ASN A 631 -2.05 -11.98 15.25
C ASN A 631 -2.76 -11.92 13.89
N TRP A 632 -2.02 -12.12 12.80
CA TRP A 632 -2.62 -12.15 11.47
C TRP A 632 -3.53 -13.37 11.26
N GLN A 633 -3.14 -14.54 11.75
CA GLN A 633 -3.89 -15.78 11.54
C GLN A 633 -5.19 -15.83 12.36
N HIS A 634 -5.14 -15.40 13.63
CA HIS A 634 -6.22 -15.65 14.59
C HIS A 634 -7.02 -14.40 14.97
N HIS A 635 -6.45 -13.20 14.82
CA HIS A 635 -7.06 -11.96 15.33
C HIS A 635 -7.48 -10.98 14.24
N ILE A 636 -6.97 -11.07 13.00
CA ILE A 636 -7.32 -10.11 11.94
C ILE A 636 -8.81 -10.18 11.56
N ILE A 637 -9.41 -11.37 11.53
CA ILE A 637 -10.83 -11.55 11.16
C ILE A 637 -11.73 -10.92 12.20
N ASP A 638 -11.45 -11.15 13.48
CA ASP A 638 -12.20 -10.54 14.58
C ASP A 638 -11.97 -9.02 14.62
N ALA A 639 -10.76 -8.54 14.31
CA ALA A 639 -10.51 -7.12 14.14
C ALA A 639 -11.35 -6.52 12.99
N ILE A 640 -11.47 -7.21 11.85
CA ILE A 640 -12.31 -6.75 10.73
C ILE A 640 -13.77 -6.66 11.14
N ARG A 641 -14.27 -7.67 11.86
CA ARG A 641 -15.66 -7.72 12.32
C ARG A 641 -15.99 -6.62 13.32
N ASN A 642 -15.07 -6.31 14.22
CA ASN A 642 -15.29 -5.34 15.29
C ASN A 642 -14.99 -3.89 14.90
N TYR A 643 -13.98 -3.68 14.04
CA TYR A 643 -13.42 -2.34 13.73
C TYR A 643 -13.52 -1.96 12.24
N GLY A 644 -14.04 -2.85 11.40
CA GLY A 644 -14.24 -2.60 9.97
C GLY A 644 -13.03 -2.95 9.13
N ALA A 645 -12.95 -2.41 7.91
CA ALA A 645 -11.88 -2.80 6.98
C ALA A 645 -10.48 -2.41 7.47
N ILE A 646 -9.48 -3.25 7.14
CA ILE A 646 -8.06 -3.08 7.53
C ILE A 646 -7.49 -1.72 7.11
N ASN A 647 -7.91 -1.18 5.96
CA ASN A 647 -7.55 0.17 5.52
C ASN A 647 -7.93 1.28 6.51
N GLY A 648 -8.88 1.01 7.42
CA GLY A 648 -9.34 1.91 8.45
C GLY A 648 -8.39 2.03 9.63
N PHE A 649 -7.58 0.99 9.89
CA PHE A 649 -6.69 0.89 11.05
C PHE A 649 -5.22 0.60 10.69
N THR A 650 -4.81 0.88 9.45
CA THR A 650 -3.41 0.79 9.05
C THR A 650 -2.60 2.04 9.42
N THR A 651 -1.35 1.84 9.83
CA THR A 651 -0.41 2.89 10.24
C THR A 651 0.12 3.73 9.09
N GLU A 652 0.02 3.26 7.83
CA GLU A 652 0.61 3.89 6.63
C GLU A 652 0.29 5.38 6.50
N THR A 653 -0.96 5.76 6.77
CA THR A 653 -1.36 7.17 6.68
C THR A 653 -0.89 8.01 7.87
N TYR A 654 -0.69 7.39 9.03
CA TYR A 654 -0.19 8.03 10.25
C TYR A 654 1.33 8.25 10.19
N GLU A 655 2.09 7.31 9.62
CA GLU A 655 3.54 7.48 9.35
C GLU A 655 3.82 8.75 8.53
N SER A 656 2.98 9.00 7.51
CA SER A 656 3.09 10.21 6.71
C SER A 656 2.92 11.49 7.54
N LEU A 657 2.15 11.44 8.64
CA LEU A 657 1.95 12.56 9.55
C LEU A 657 3.22 12.91 10.33
N HIS A 658 4.08 11.94 10.66
CA HIS A 658 5.36 12.22 11.31
C HIS A 658 6.21 13.17 10.47
N LYS A 659 6.23 13.00 9.15
CA LYS A 659 6.93 13.92 8.23
C LYS A 659 6.46 15.36 8.42
N PHE A 660 5.15 15.57 8.51
CA PHE A 660 4.54 16.90 8.53
C PHE A 660 4.48 17.54 9.92
N TYR A 661 4.11 16.78 10.95
CA TYR A 661 3.85 17.31 12.29
C TYR A 661 5.08 17.27 13.20
N ILE A 662 6.08 16.44 12.90
CA ILE A 662 7.24 16.23 13.76
C ILE A 662 8.55 16.52 13.03
N LYS A 663 8.87 15.77 11.96
CA LYS A 663 10.18 15.85 11.28
C LYS A 663 10.39 17.22 10.60
N ALA A 664 9.41 17.74 9.87
CA ALA A 664 9.53 19.05 9.22
C ALA A 664 9.64 20.21 10.24
N PRO A 665 8.77 20.33 11.26
CA PRO A 665 8.93 21.32 12.33
C PRO A 665 10.25 21.19 13.09
N TYR A 666 10.72 19.96 13.37
CA TYR A 666 12.01 19.73 14.00
C TYR A 666 13.17 20.27 13.17
N ARG A 667 13.18 20.03 11.85
CA ARG A 667 14.20 20.56 10.92
C ARG A 667 14.23 22.08 10.89
N MET A 668 13.09 22.73 11.13
CA MET A 668 12.96 24.19 11.21
C MET A 668 13.32 24.77 12.59
N SER A 669 13.36 23.94 13.64
CA SER A 669 13.72 24.35 14.98
C SER A 669 15.22 24.61 15.11
N ASN A 670 15.62 25.30 16.19
CA ASN A 670 17.05 25.41 16.54
C ASN A 670 17.62 24.13 17.21
N ARG A 671 16.81 23.07 17.33
CA ARG A 671 17.11 21.76 17.95
C ARG A 671 17.45 21.79 19.44
N ARG A 672 17.25 22.92 20.13
CA ARG A 672 17.38 23.07 21.59
C ARG A 672 16.00 23.23 22.20
N ASP A 673 15.59 22.34 23.11
CA ASP A 673 14.19 22.26 23.55
C ASP A 673 13.22 22.21 22.35
N ALA A 674 13.44 21.20 21.49
CA ALA A 674 12.81 21.13 20.18
C ALA A 674 11.30 20.89 20.26
N THR A 675 10.82 20.14 21.26
CA THR A 675 9.40 19.79 21.44
C THR A 675 8.52 21.03 21.53
N SER A 676 8.90 22.02 22.35
CA SER A 676 8.20 23.31 22.46
C SER A 676 8.10 24.04 21.12
N GLN A 677 9.17 24.00 20.31
CA GLN A 677 9.21 24.64 18.99
C GLN A 677 8.36 23.90 17.95
N ILE A 678 8.39 22.56 17.97
CA ILE A 678 7.56 21.71 17.11
C ILE A 678 6.08 22.04 17.33
N ILE A 679 5.63 22.04 18.59
CA ILE A 679 4.24 22.32 18.95
C ILE A 679 3.82 23.72 18.50
N ASN A 680 4.67 24.73 18.68
CA ASN A 680 4.38 26.09 18.25
C ASN A 680 4.22 26.17 16.72
N LEU A 681 5.13 25.55 15.95
CA LEU A 681 5.05 25.51 14.49
C LEU A 681 3.80 24.77 13.99
N VAL A 682 3.46 23.64 14.59
CA VAL A 682 2.22 22.91 14.27
C VAL A 682 0.99 23.79 14.55
N ARG A 683 0.97 24.49 15.68
CA ARG A 683 -0.11 25.43 16.02
C ARG A 683 -0.20 26.56 15.01
N HIS A 684 0.92 27.11 14.54
CA HIS A 684 0.93 28.12 13.48
C HIS A 684 0.20 27.65 12.23
N ASP A 685 0.55 26.46 11.75
CA ASP A 685 -0.05 25.88 10.56
C ASP A 685 -1.55 25.61 10.76
N SER A 686 -1.96 25.11 11.94
CA SER A 686 -3.39 24.94 12.28
C SER A 686 -4.14 26.27 12.26
N ILE A 687 -3.58 27.36 12.81
CA ILE A 687 -4.22 28.69 12.82
C ILE A 687 -4.40 29.21 11.39
N LEU A 688 -3.36 29.13 10.56
CA LEU A 688 -3.43 29.61 9.17
C LEU A 688 -4.48 28.83 8.36
N ASN A 689 -4.47 27.51 8.46
CA ASN A 689 -5.45 26.65 7.79
C ASN A 689 -6.88 26.92 8.29
N TYR A 690 -7.06 27.16 9.59
CA TYR A 690 -8.34 27.49 10.18
C TYR A 690 -8.89 28.81 9.63
N LEU A 691 -8.06 29.86 9.58
CA LEU A 691 -8.47 31.18 9.09
C LEU A 691 -8.81 31.15 7.60
N GLN A 692 -7.99 30.51 6.77
CA GLN A 692 -8.25 30.36 5.33
C GLN A 692 -9.62 29.73 5.03
N LYS A 693 -9.99 28.68 5.77
CA LYS A 693 -11.28 28.00 5.61
C LYS A 693 -12.47 28.91 5.89
N ILE A 694 -12.29 29.92 6.74
CA ILE A 694 -13.35 30.86 7.10
C ILE A 694 -13.37 32.08 6.18
N THR A 695 -12.21 32.46 5.61
CA THR A 695 -12.08 33.68 4.80
C THR A 695 -12.25 33.49 3.29
N SER A 696 -12.03 32.29 2.75
CA SER A 696 -11.93 32.08 1.29
C SER A 696 -13.03 31.14 0.73
N PRO A 697 -13.77 31.55 -0.34
CA PRO A 697 -14.61 30.62 -1.10
C PRO A 697 -13.75 29.67 -1.97
N PRO A 698 -14.24 28.47 -2.32
CA PRO A 698 -13.45 27.45 -3.01
C PRO A 698 -13.03 27.91 -4.42
N SER A 699 -11.73 28.12 -4.63
CA SER A 699 -11.17 28.51 -5.92
C SER A 699 -10.96 27.30 -6.84
N ILE A 700 -11.56 27.36 -8.02
CA ILE A 700 -11.43 26.39 -9.12
C ILE A 700 -10.00 26.44 -9.68
N LYS A 701 -9.27 25.31 -9.63
CA LYS A 701 -7.97 25.16 -10.31
C LYS A 701 -8.21 25.17 -11.83
N LYS A 702 -7.57 26.10 -12.56
CA LYS A 702 -7.56 26.14 -14.03
C LYS A 702 -6.53 25.15 -14.57
N HIS A 703 -6.98 24.17 -15.36
CA HIS A 703 -6.09 23.27 -16.10
C HIS A 703 -5.50 23.99 -17.32
N ARG A 704 -4.18 23.87 -17.51
CA ARG A 704 -3.44 24.28 -18.72
C ARG A 704 -3.52 23.14 -19.74
N GLN A 705 -3.77 23.44 -21.02
CA GLN A 705 -3.62 22.45 -22.11
C GLN A 705 -2.14 22.07 -22.28
N ILE A 706 -1.82 20.79 -22.14
CA ILE A 706 -0.49 20.19 -22.36
C ILE A 706 -0.47 19.62 -23.80
N ARG A 707 0.64 19.79 -24.54
CA ARG A 707 0.85 19.13 -25.85
C ARG A 707 1.07 17.63 -25.65
N THR A 708 0.51 16.78 -26.50
CA THR A 708 0.58 15.31 -26.38
C THR A 708 2.00 14.77 -26.60
N LEU A 709 2.72 15.18 -27.65
CA LEU A 709 4.08 14.70 -27.94
C LEU A 709 5.19 15.59 -27.35
N GLY A 710 6.28 14.98 -26.87
CA GLY A 710 7.40 15.65 -26.20
C GLY A 710 8.78 15.10 -26.57
N GLY A 711 9.77 16.00 -26.57
CA GLY A 711 11.19 15.70 -26.79
C GLY A 711 11.52 15.18 -28.19
N ILE A 712 11.65 16.09 -29.16
CA ILE A 712 12.02 15.79 -30.56
C ILE A 712 13.47 15.28 -30.62
N GLU A 713 13.69 14.14 -31.26
CA GLU A 713 15.02 13.57 -31.55
C GLU A 713 15.53 14.00 -32.93
N GLY A 714 14.64 14.11 -33.91
CA GLY A 714 15.02 14.45 -35.28
C GLY A 714 13.82 14.66 -36.19
N SER A 715 14.10 15.15 -37.39
CA SER A 715 13.11 15.34 -38.45
C SER A 715 13.76 15.02 -39.79
N PHE A 716 13.07 14.26 -40.63
CA PHE A 716 13.54 13.86 -41.96
C PHE A 716 12.35 13.70 -42.90
N THR A 717 12.63 13.66 -44.20
CA THR A 717 11.65 13.33 -45.25
C THR A 717 11.80 11.87 -45.64
N LEU A 718 10.77 11.27 -46.25
CA LEU A 718 10.80 9.84 -46.58
C LEU A 718 11.94 9.50 -47.57
N ASP A 719 12.25 10.40 -48.50
CA ASP A 719 13.36 10.27 -49.45
C ASP A 719 14.76 10.32 -48.81
N THR A 720 14.90 10.97 -47.64
CA THR A 720 16.16 11.10 -46.90
C THR A 720 16.28 10.13 -45.71
N PHE A 721 15.35 9.18 -45.57
CA PHE A 721 15.29 8.26 -44.44
C PHE A 721 16.58 7.46 -44.21
N ASN A 722 17.14 6.86 -45.26
CA ASN A 722 18.35 6.03 -45.14
C ASN A 722 19.56 6.87 -44.69
N ASP A 723 19.72 8.08 -45.26
CA ASP A 723 20.79 8.99 -44.90
C ASP A 723 20.69 9.41 -43.42
N PHE A 724 19.47 9.72 -42.95
CA PHE A 724 19.22 10.03 -41.54
C PHE A 724 19.55 8.85 -40.62
N VAL A 725 19.13 7.64 -40.96
CA VAL A 725 19.38 6.44 -40.13
C VAL A 725 20.88 6.15 -40.04
N ASP A 726 21.61 6.22 -41.14
CA ASP A 726 23.05 5.96 -41.16
C ASP A 726 23.82 7.04 -40.37
N GLU A 727 23.44 8.32 -40.50
CA GLU A 727 24.00 9.39 -39.67
C GLU A 727 23.70 9.15 -38.18
N TYR A 728 22.46 8.82 -37.83
CA TYR A 728 22.06 8.62 -36.43
C TYR A 728 22.79 7.41 -35.80
N ARG A 729 22.99 6.33 -36.56
CA ARG A 729 23.76 5.14 -36.13
C ARG A 729 25.21 5.45 -35.78
N THR A 730 25.83 6.38 -36.49
CA THR A 730 27.24 6.73 -36.26
C THR A 730 27.43 7.70 -35.10
N THR A 731 26.39 8.46 -34.75
CA THR A 731 26.47 9.58 -33.80
C THR A 731 25.79 9.29 -32.45
N HIS A 732 24.89 8.31 -32.39
CA HIS A 732 24.08 8.02 -31.21
C HIS A 732 24.06 6.52 -30.86
N PHE A 733 23.84 6.21 -29.58
CA PHE A 733 23.56 4.85 -29.14
C PHE A 733 22.12 4.45 -29.54
N LEU A 734 21.98 3.34 -30.26
CA LEU A 734 20.70 2.77 -30.64
C LEU A 734 20.39 1.49 -29.86
N ALA A 735 19.19 1.46 -29.27
CA ALA A 735 18.65 0.25 -28.67
C ALA A 735 18.12 -0.70 -29.75
N LEU A 736 17.95 -1.98 -29.39
CA LEU A 736 17.44 -3.01 -30.31
C LEU A 736 16.04 -2.68 -30.83
N GLU A 737 15.21 -2.07 -30.00
CA GLU A 737 13.85 -1.66 -30.32
C GLU A 737 13.84 -0.54 -31.37
N ALA A 738 14.74 0.44 -31.27
CA ALA A 738 14.87 1.52 -32.25
C ALA A 738 15.48 1.03 -33.58
N GLU A 739 16.47 0.15 -33.54
CA GLU A 739 16.97 -0.53 -34.75
C GLU A 739 15.83 -1.29 -35.44
N LYS A 740 15.03 -2.02 -34.66
CA LYS A 740 13.89 -2.75 -35.20
C LYS A 740 12.82 -1.82 -35.77
N ALA A 741 12.62 -0.65 -35.14
CA ALA A 741 11.73 0.38 -35.65
C ALA A 741 12.16 0.82 -37.06
N PHE A 742 13.45 1.13 -37.26
CA PHE A 742 13.97 1.56 -38.55
C PHE A 742 13.85 0.47 -39.63
N GLU A 743 14.08 -0.79 -39.29
CA GLU A 743 13.91 -1.90 -40.23
C GLU A 743 12.48 -2.02 -40.78
N VAL A 744 11.46 -1.71 -39.98
CA VAL A 744 10.04 -1.98 -40.32
C VAL A 744 9.22 -0.71 -40.60
N LEU A 745 9.79 0.48 -40.39
CA LEU A 745 9.06 1.75 -40.46
C LEU A 745 8.46 1.99 -41.85
N ILE A 746 9.26 1.82 -42.91
CA ILE A 746 8.82 2.09 -44.30
C ILE A 746 7.69 1.14 -44.70
N ASP A 747 7.84 -0.17 -44.45
CA ASP A 747 6.81 -1.17 -44.75
C ASP A 747 5.51 -0.93 -43.95
N SER A 748 5.64 -0.43 -42.73
CA SER A 748 4.48 -0.10 -41.87
C SER A 748 3.80 1.21 -42.30
N LEU A 749 4.57 2.20 -42.75
CA LEU A 749 4.06 3.47 -43.28
C LEU A 749 3.37 3.27 -44.63
N ASN A 750 3.90 2.42 -45.51
CA ASN A 750 3.24 2.11 -46.79
C ASN A 750 1.84 1.53 -46.57
N GLN A 751 1.69 0.60 -45.62
CA GLN A 751 0.38 0.08 -45.22
C GLN A 751 -0.53 1.16 -44.63
N TYR A 752 0.02 2.15 -43.94
CA TYR A 752 -0.73 3.27 -43.40
C TYR A 752 -1.19 4.25 -44.50
N PHE A 753 -0.32 4.56 -45.46
CA PHE A 753 -0.63 5.41 -46.61
C PHE A 753 -1.73 4.82 -47.49
N ASP A 754 -1.77 3.49 -47.65
CA ASP A 754 -2.84 2.78 -48.36
C ASP A 754 -4.25 3.03 -47.75
N LEU A 755 -4.33 3.50 -46.50
CA LEU A 755 -5.58 3.83 -45.80
C LEU A 755 -6.02 5.28 -46.01
N ILE A 756 -5.17 6.15 -46.56
CA ILE A 756 -5.45 7.58 -46.73
C ILE A 756 -5.93 7.83 -48.16
N GLU A 757 -7.15 8.35 -48.29
CA GLU A 757 -7.69 8.75 -49.59
C GLU A 757 -7.04 10.06 -50.09
N ASN A 758 -6.77 10.12 -51.39
CA ASN A 758 -6.32 11.32 -52.12
C ASN A 758 -4.87 11.81 -51.88
N ILE A 759 -3.94 10.90 -51.57
CA ILE A 759 -2.50 11.18 -51.57
C ILE A 759 -1.84 10.71 -52.87
N THR A 760 -0.85 11.46 -53.39
CA THR A 760 -0.04 11.05 -54.55
C THR A 760 1.33 10.55 -54.11
N ASP A 761 2.03 9.79 -54.97
CA ASP A 761 3.41 9.33 -54.69
C ASP A 761 4.35 10.50 -54.37
N LYS A 762 4.14 11.67 -54.99
CA LYS A 762 4.90 12.90 -54.69
C LYS A 762 4.62 13.44 -53.30
N ASP A 763 3.39 13.29 -52.81
CA ASP A 763 3.03 13.70 -51.45
C ASP A 763 3.62 12.74 -50.41
N VAL A 764 3.70 11.44 -50.74
CA VAL A 764 4.37 10.41 -49.93
C VAL A 764 5.87 10.70 -49.82
N GLU A 765 6.56 10.95 -50.94
CA GLU A 765 7.99 11.30 -50.95
C GLU A 765 8.28 12.60 -50.17
N ALA A 766 7.41 13.61 -50.30
CA ALA A 766 7.55 14.89 -49.61
C ALA A 766 7.04 14.88 -48.14
N THR A 767 6.61 13.73 -47.62
CA THR A 767 6.11 13.61 -46.25
C THR A 767 7.24 13.80 -45.24
N ILE A 768 7.01 14.68 -44.26
CA ILE A 768 7.96 14.96 -43.18
C ILE A 768 7.59 14.10 -41.97
N ILE A 769 8.57 13.37 -41.46
CA ILE A 769 8.49 12.59 -40.23
C ILE A 769 9.30 13.29 -39.15
N LYS A 770 8.66 13.60 -38.02
CA LYS A 770 9.33 14.10 -36.80
C LYS A 770 9.35 13.00 -35.76
N TRP A 771 10.53 12.59 -35.32
CA TRP A 771 10.69 11.56 -34.30
C TRP A 771 10.69 12.17 -32.90
N TYR A 772 9.90 11.61 -31.99
CA TYR A 772 9.75 12.05 -30.60
C TYR A 772 10.15 10.95 -29.60
N THR A 773 10.55 11.37 -28.39
CA THR A 773 10.95 10.47 -27.29
C THR A 773 9.82 10.08 -26.35
N SER A 774 8.75 10.88 -26.28
CA SER A 774 7.70 10.69 -25.28
C SER A 774 6.35 11.23 -25.73
N ALA A 775 5.27 10.68 -25.16
CA ALA A 775 3.91 11.18 -25.31
C ALA A 775 3.13 11.15 -23.98
N PHE A 776 2.21 12.10 -23.81
CA PHE A 776 1.28 12.20 -22.70
C PHE A 776 -0.09 11.67 -23.13
N ILE A 777 -0.57 10.59 -22.50
CA ILE A 777 -1.86 9.96 -22.88
C ILE A 777 -2.99 10.42 -21.94
N ARG A 778 -2.67 10.82 -20.70
CA ARG A 778 -3.58 11.37 -19.68
C ARG A 778 -2.93 12.53 -18.92
N GLU A 779 -3.64 13.16 -17.97
CA GLU A 779 -3.08 14.26 -17.13
C GLU A 779 -1.82 13.86 -16.33
N VAL A 780 -1.54 12.56 -16.20
CA VAL A 780 -0.42 12.01 -15.42
C VAL A 780 0.40 10.92 -16.13
N ASP A 781 -0.12 10.28 -17.19
CA ASP A 781 0.55 9.12 -17.81
C ASP A 781 1.46 9.53 -18.98
N THR A 782 2.73 9.11 -18.90
CA THR A 782 3.75 9.38 -19.93
C THR A 782 4.32 8.07 -20.50
N ILE A 783 4.18 7.86 -21.80
CA ILE A 783 4.85 6.79 -22.55
C ILE A 783 6.16 7.27 -23.17
N ARG A 784 7.11 6.35 -23.38
CA ARG A 784 8.45 6.65 -23.88
C ARG A 784 8.86 5.68 -25.00
N ALA A 785 9.65 6.18 -25.94
CA ALA A 785 10.33 5.41 -26.97
C ALA A 785 11.72 6.03 -27.21
N LYS A 786 12.68 5.71 -26.34
CA LYS A 786 14.01 6.33 -26.34
C LYS A 786 15.13 5.31 -26.10
N SER A 787 16.14 5.33 -26.97
CA SER A 787 17.32 4.44 -26.89
C SER A 787 18.22 4.72 -25.67
N ASN A 788 18.31 5.97 -25.22
CA ASN A 788 19.11 6.35 -24.06
C ASN A 788 18.34 7.27 -23.10
N TYR A 789 17.77 6.68 -22.05
CA TYR A 789 17.07 7.35 -20.96
C TYR A 789 17.72 6.97 -19.62
N TYR A 790 18.47 7.90 -19.02
CA TYR A 790 19.32 7.65 -17.86
C TYR A 790 20.23 6.43 -18.05
N ASN A 791 21.02 6.44 -19.13
CA ASN A 791 22.00 5.41 -19.49
C ASN A 791 21.41 4.02 -19.76
N ALA A 792 20.14 3.94 -20.17
CA ALA A 792 19.52 2.68 -20.61
C ALA A 792 18.30 2.93 -21.52
N PRO A 793 17.93 1.97 -22.38
CA PRO A 793 16.71 2.05 -23.19
C PRO A 793 15.42 2.22 -22.36
N ALA A 794 14.45 2.95 -22.90
CA ALA A 794 13.11 3.12 -22.34
C ALA A 794 12.06 3.11 -23.45
N PHE A 795 11.44 1.95 -23.63
CA PHE A 795 10.33 1.71 -24.56
C PHE A 795 9.14 1.21 -23.76
N SER A 796 8.01 1.89 -23.87
CA SER A 796 6.79 1.57 -23.13
C SER A 796 6.00 0.48 -23.84
N ASP A 797 5.49 -0.47 -23.08
CA ASP A 797 4.41 -1.34 -23.53
C ASP A 797 3.06 -0.66 -23.23
N ILE A 798 2.06 -0.91 -24.07
CA ILE A 798 0.76 -0.25 -24.05
C ILE A 798 -0.41 -1.21 -24.30
N ALA A 799 -1.60 -0.79 -23.90
CA ALA A 799 -2.86 -1.34 -24.36
C ALA A 799 -3.57 -0.34 -25.29
N ILE A 800 -4.23 -0.83 -26.33
CA ILE A 800 -4.93 -0.01 -27.33
C ILE A 800 -6.43 -0.29 -27.34
N ASN A 801 -7.22 0.71 -27.73
CA ASN A 801 -8.66 0.57 -27.93
C ASN A 801 -8.95 0.21 -29.39
N MET A 802 -9.65 -0.90 -29.62
CA MET A 802 -10.07 -1.33 -30.95
C MET A 802 -11.58 -1.14 -31.15
N ASN A 803 -12.01 -1.06 -32.41
CA ASN A 803 -13.43 -1.00 -32.75
C ASN A 803 -14.15 -2.31 -32.36
N GLU A 804 -15.44 -2.23 -32.01
CA GLU A 804 -16.24 -3.36 -31.49
C GLU A 804 -16.20 -4.62 -32.39
N GLU A 805 -16.10 -4.47 -33.72
CA GLU A 805 -16.01 -5.58 -34.68
C GLU A 805 -14.65 -6.31 -34.68
N GLU A 806 -13.58 -5.64 -34.24
CA GLU A 806 -12.22 -6.19 -34.12
C GLU A 806 -11.95 -6.72 -32.70
N ALA A 807 -12.56 -6.09 -31.69
CA ALA A 807 -12.47 -6.46 -30.27
C ALA A 807 -13.03 -7.85 -29.96
N GLU A 808 -14.01 -8.36 -30.73
CA GLU A 808 -14.52 -9.73 -30.57
C GLU A 808 -13.48 -10.82 -30.93
N LYS A 809 -12.39 -10.45 -31.60
CA LYS A 809 -11.35 -11.40 -32.05
C LYS A 809 -10.00 -11.24 -31.34
N TYR A 810 -9.74 -10.08 -30.73
CA TYR A 810 -8.44 -9.76 -30.16
C TYR A 810 -8.56 -8.85 -28.93
N ASN A 811 -7.86 -9.20 -27.85
CA ASN A 811 -7.52 -8.29 -26.76
C ASN A 811 -5.99 -8.12 -26.84
N THR A 812 -5.50 -7.01 -27.41
CA THR A 812 -4.08 -6.87 -27.73
C THR A 812 -3.35 -6.00 -26.75
N ILE A 813 -2.11 -6.42 -26.52
CA ILE A 813 -1.10 -5.73 -25.74
C ILE A 813 0.05 -5.51 -26.71
N ASP A 814 0.60 -4.31 -26.72
CA ASP A 814 1.47 -3.87 -27.81
C ASP A 814 2.71 -3.18 -27.23
N GLY A 815 3.88 -3.41 -27.84
CA GLY A 815 5.12 -2.72 -27.46
C GLY A 815 5.40 -1.56 -28.39
N ILE A 816 5.69 -0.37 -27.85
CA ILE A 816 6.05 0.80 -28.67
C ILE A 816 7.49 0.66 -29.14
N LEU A 817 7.70 0.84 -30.46
CA LEU A 817 9.01 0.92 -31.08
C LEU A 817 9.42 2.36 -31.39
N MET A 818 8.47 3.21 -31.79
CA MET A 818 8.75 4.60 -32.18
C MET A 818 7.53 5.50 -32.00
N LEU A 819 7.75 6.76 -31.61
CA LEU A 819 6.73 7.82 -31.56
C LEU A 819 7.06 8.89 -32.58
N PHE A 820 6.12 9.26 -33.45
CA PHE A 820 6.41 10.21 -34.51
C PHE A 820 5.21 11.07 -34.90
N GLY A 821 5.50 12.29 -35.34
CA GLY A 821 4.56 13.17 -36.01
C GLY A 821 4.70 13.01 -37.53
N LEU A 822 3.60 12.79 -38.22
CA LEU A 822 3.55 12.62 -39.67
C LEU A 822 2.90 13.85 -40.30
N LYS A 823 3.64 14.60 -41.13
CA LYS A 823 3.12 15.77 -41.86
C LYS A 823 3.13 15.50 -43.36
N ILE A 824 1.98 15.13 -43.87
CA ILE A 824 1.73 14.95 -45.31
C ILE A 824 1.34 16.31 -45.92
N PRO A 825 1.88 16.69 -47.09
CA PRO A 825 1.46 17.90 -47.79
C PRO A 825 -0.06 17.97 -47.96
N GLY A 826 -0.68 19.09 -47.54
CA GLY A 826 -2.13 19.28 -47.66
C GLY A 826 -2.98 18.64 -46.54
N HIS A 827 -2.39 17.89 -45.61
CA HIS A 827 -3.08 17.29 -44.46
C HIS A 827 -2.59 17.87 -43.12
N ASP A 828 -3.36 17.70 -42.05
CA ASP A 828 -2.94 18.05 -40.69
C ASP A 828 -1.82 17.11 -40.19
N GLU A 829 -1.02 17.58 -39.22
CA GLU A 829 0.02 16.75 -38.60
C GLU A 829 -0.64 15.68 -37.74
N GLN A 830 -0.32 14.41 -37.99
CA GLN A 830 -0.86 13.28 -37.24
C GLN A 830 0.16 12.81 -36.20
N GLU A 831 -0.29 12.58 -34.97
CA GLU A 831 0.54 12.06 -33.88
C GLU A 831 0.38 10.52 -33.81
N LEU A 832 1.42 9.79 -34.20
CA LEU A 832 1.39 8.34 -34.45
C LEU A 832 2.43 7.59 -33.62
N ALA A 833 2.21 6.29 -33.46
CA ALA A 833 3.14 5.35 -32.83
C ALA A 833 3.32 4.11 -33.73
N LEU A 834 4.56 3.64 -33.87
CA LEU A 834 4.87 2.34 -34.45
C LEU A 834 4.93 1.31 -33.32
N VAL A 835 4.11 0.27 -33.44
CA VAL A 835 3.97 -0.76 -32.41
C VAL A 835 4.22 -2.15 -32.95
N HIS A 836 4.59 -3.07 -32.07
CA HIS A 836 4.61 -4.50 -32.32
C HIS A 836 3.64 -5.23 -31.41
N TRP A 837 3.10 -6.35 -31.89
CA TRP A 837 1.94 -6.97 -31.26
C TRP A 837 2.29 -8.18 -30.38
N TYR A 838 1.48 -8.37 -29.34
CA TYR A 838 1.41 -9.61 -28.55
C TYR A 838 0.03 -10.27 -28.71
N ASP A 839 0.03 -11.60 -28.70
CA ASP A 839 -1.17 -12.43 -28.75
C ASP A 839 -1.20 -13.40 -27.57
N PHE A 840 -2.40 -13.84 -27.16
CA PHE A 840 -2.52 -14.85 -26.13
C PHE A 840 -1.79 -16.12 -26.54
N LYS A 841 -1.14 -16.74 -25.56
CA LYS A 841 -0.39 -17.97 -25.83
C LYS A 841 -1.31 -19.11 -26.23
N TYR A 842 -2.47 -19.21 -25.56
CA TYR A 842 -3.45 -20.26 -25.74
C TYR A 842 -4.79 -19.66 -26.12
N ASN A 843 -5.53 -20.32 -27.01
CA ASN A 843 -6.91 -19.93 -27.36
C ASN A 843 -7.95 -20.62 -26.45
N ASP A 844 -7.48 -21.20 -25.34
CA ASP A 844 -8.29 -21.86 -24.33
C ASP A 844 -8.49 -20.89 -23.16
N LEU A 845 -9.74 -20.53 -22.91
CA LEU A 845 -10.20 -19.64 -21.84
C LEU A 845 -9.54 -19.94 -20.49
N HIS A 846 -9.35 -21.21 -20.15
CA HIS A 846 -8.78 -21.62 -18.87
C HIS A 846 -7.25 -21.45 -18.77
N ARG A 847 -6.58 -21.09 -19.87
CA ARG A 847 -5.12 -20.94 -19.97
C ARG A 847 -4.68 -19.55 -20.42
N LEU A 848 -5.63 -18.64 -20.62
CA LEU A 848 -5.37 -17.24 -20.96
C LEU A 848 -4.61 -16.52 -19.85
N PHE A 849 -4.85 -16.91 -18.60
CA PHE A 849 -4.27 -16.28 -17.42
C PHE A 849 -3.37 -17.25 -16.66
N LYS A 850 -2.24 -16.73 -16.18
CA LYS A 850 -1.37 -17.39 -15.20
C LYS A 850 -1.03 -16.37 -14.12
N TYR A 851 -1.21 -16.74 -12.85
CA TYR A 851 -1.01 -15.81 -11.71
C TYR A 851 -1.91 -14.56 -11.79
N ASP A 852 -3.13 -14.75 -12.29
CA ASP A 852 -4.11 -13.68 -12.55
C ASP A 852 -3.63 -12.61 -13.55
N CYS A 853 -2.60 -12.93 -14.34
CA CYS A 853 -2.04 -12.08 -15.39
C CYS A 853 -2.24 -12.74 -16.76
N PRO A 854 -2.61 -11.99 -17.82
CA PRO A 854 -2.62 -12.52 -19.17
C PRO A 854 -1.26 -13.10 -19.56
N TYR A 855 -1.31 -14.25 -20.23
CA TYR A 855 -0.13 -14.99 -20.67
C TYR A 855 -0.02 -14.95 -22.18
N VAL A 856 0.97 -14.20 -22.66
CA VAL A 856 1.07 -13.76 -24.05
C VAL A 856 2.39 -14.19 -24.69
N LYS A 857 2.43 -14.14 -26.02
CA LYS A 857 3.61 -14.33 -26.87
C LYS A 857 3.70 -13.17 -27.85
N ARG A 858 4.91 -12.74 -28.19
CA ARG A 858 5.12 -11.72 -29.22
C ARG A 858 4.90 -12.34 -30.61
N ILE A 859 4.20 -11.63 -31.49
CA ILE A 859 3.97 -12.02 -32.88
C ILE A 859 4.74 -11.08 -33.84
N PRO A 860 5.17 -11.56 -35.02
CA PRO A 860 5.94 -10.75 -35.97
C PRO A 860 5.01 -9.85 -36.80
N MET A 861 4.24 -9.00 -36.13
CA MET A 861 3.33 -8.03 -36.74
C MET A 861 3.70 -6.64 -36.24
N PHE A 862 3.73 -5.66 -37.15
CA PHE A 862 4.07 -4.28 -36.88
C PHE A 862 3.04 -3.36 -37.54
N THR A 863 2.61 -2.32 -36.84
CA THR A 863 1.53 -1.46 -37.33
C THR A 863 1.75 -0.03 -36.84
N VAL A 864 1.31 0.93 -37.66
CA VAL A 864 1.23 2.35 -37.27
C VAL A 864 -0.16 2.61 -36.70
N ILE A 865 -0.22 3.15 -35.48
CA ILE A 865 -1.46 3.50 -34.79
C ILE A 865 -1.46 4.99 -34.41
N ALA A 866 -2.64 5.56 -34.21
CA ALA A 866 -2.75 6.90 -33.65
C ALA A 866 -2.49 6.87 -32.13
N ILE A 867 -1.82 7.90 -31.59
CA ILE A 867 -1.53 7.99 -30.15
C ILE A 867 -2.82 8.05 -29.32
N GLU A 868 -3.88 8.64 -29.86
CA GLU A 868 -5.20 8.69 -29.24
C GLU A 868 -5.88 7.32 -29.07
N SER A 869 -5.43 6.29 -29.82
CA SER A 869 -5.92 4.92 -29.66
C SER A 869 -5.31 4.21 -28.45
N ILE A 870 -4.26 4.77 -27.86
CA ILE A 870 -3.58 4.18 -26.70
C ILE A 870 -4.42 4.44 -25.44
N ILE A 871 -4.76 3.38 -24.72
CA ILE A 871 -5.57 3.44 -23.50
C ILE A 871 -4.69 3.78 -22.30
N GLU A 872 -3.62 3.01 -22.13
CA GLU A 872 -2.75 3.05 -20.94
C GLU A 872 -1.42 2.30 -21.20
N PRO A 873 -0.36 2.62 -20.45
CA PRO A 873 0.83 1.79 -20.38
C PRO A 873 0.54 0.45 -19.67
N VAL A 874 1.19 -0.62 -20.10
CA VAL A 874 1.15 -1.95 -19.45
C VAL A 874 2.55 -2.45 -19.16
N HIS A 875 2.68 -3.38 -18.22
CA HIS A 875 3.98 -3.95 -17.85
C HIS A 875 4.11 -5.37 -18.42
N ILE A 876 4.96 -5.56 -19.42
CA ILE A 876 5.24 -6.88 -19.98
C ILE A 876 6.49 -7.47 -19.32
N ILE A 877 6.33 -8.63 -18.68
CA ILE A 877 7.38 -9.31 -17.92
C ILE A 877 7.74 -10.63 -18.61
N PRO A 878 9.02 -10.90 -18.93
CA PRO A 878 9.41 -12.14 -19.58
C PRO A 878 9.23 -13.37 -18.66
N CYS A 879 8.80 -14.48 -19.25
CA CYS A 879 8.88 -15.79 -18.58
C CYS A 879 10.32 -16.31 -18.69
N PHE A 880 11.10 -16.25 -17.60
CA PHE A 880 12.55 -16.48 -17.65
C PHE A 880 12.99 -17.86 -18.16
N ASN A 881 12.13 -18.88 -18.10
CA ASN A 881 12.45 -20.24 -18.58
C ASN A 881 11.98 -20.51 -20.02
N LYS A 882 11.33 -19.53 -20.66
CA LYS A 882 10.66 -19.72 -21.94
C LYS A 882 10.97 -18.57 -22.88
N THR A 883 11.47 -18.90 -24.06
CA THR A 883 11.71 -17.91 -25.11
C THR A 883 10.39 -17.45 -25.71
N ASN A 884 10.22 -16.14 -25.90
CA ASN A 884 9.05 -15.52 -26.53
C ASN A 884 7.71 -15.69 -25.78
N GLU A 885 7.76 -15.81 -24.45
CA GLU A 885 6.57 -15.90 -23.61
C GLU A 885 6.66 -14.86 -22.50
N TYR A 886 5.54 -14.19 -22.22
CA TYR A 886 5.49 -13.03 -21.34
C TYR A 886 4.20 -13.01 -20.52
N PHE A 887 4.27 -12.37 -19.36
CA PHE A 887 3.13 -12.02 -18.52
C PHE A 887 2.86 -10.54 -18.67
N THR A 888 1.59 -10.14 -18.60
CA THR A 888 1.24 -8.72 -18.68
C THR A 888 0.56 -8.28 -17.40
N LYS A 889 0.98 -7.17 -16.82
CA LYS A 889 0.33 -6.57 -15.66
C LYS A 889 -0.26 -5.22 -16.05
N ILE A 890 -1.55 -5.05 -15.78
CA ILE A 890 -2.28 -3.79 -15.96
C ILE A 890 -2.30 -3.07 -14.61
N ASP A 891 -2.19 -1.75 -14.62
CA ASP A 891 -1.96 -0.93 -13.43
C ASP A 891 -3.05 -1.10 -12.34
N GLU A 892 -2.61 -1.12 -11.08
CA GLU A 892 -3.40 -1.50 -9.89
C GLU A 892 -4.49 -0.47 -9.54
N ASN A 893 -4.40 0.77 -10.03
CA ASN A 893 -5.41 1.81 -9.81
C ASN A 893 -6.77 1.53 -10.51
N GLN A 894 -6.87 0.48 -11.34
CA GLN A 894 -8.09 0.14 -12.08
C GLN A 894 -8.66 -1.25 -11.76
N GLN A 895 -8.04 -2.05 -10.88
CA GLN A 895 -8.55 -3.38 -10.50
C GLN A 895 -9.82 -3.34 -9.62
N THR A 896 -10.33 -2.16 -9.27
CA THR A 896 -11.69 -2.00 -8.71
C THR A 896 -12.78 -1.92 -9.79
N ASN A 897 -12.42 -1.91 -11.09
CA ASN A 897 -13.38 -1.99 -12.18
C ASN A 897 -13.42 -3.42 -12.73
N GLU A 898 -14.46 -4.18 -12.38
CA GLU A 898 -14.79 -5.50 -12.97
C GLU A 898 -15.07 -5.44 -14.48
N ASP A 899 -15.13 -4.24 -15.08
CA ASP A 899 -15.45 -4.02 -16.50
C ASP A 899 -14.43 -4.65 -17.48
N TYR A 900 -13.20 -4.98 -17.07
CA TYR A 900 -12.21 -5.62 -17.94
C TYR A 900 -12.34 -7.15 -18.06
N ILE A 901 -13.06 -7.81 -17.15
CA ILE A 901 -13.28 -9.27 -17.20
C ILE A 901 -14.50 -9.62 -18.09
N ILE A 902 -15.32 -8.64 -18.48
CA ILE A 902 -16.61 -8.86 -19.16
C ILE A 902 -16.49 -9.10 -20.68
N HIS A 903 -15.35 -8.85 -21.33
CA HIS A 903 -15.23 -9.02 -22.79
C HIS A 903 -14.88 -10.44 -23.27
N VAL A 904 -14.88 -11.46 -22.41
CA VAL A 904 -14.67 -12.86 -22.83
C VAL A 904 -15.87 -13.76 -22.49
N LYS A 905 -17.02 -13.51 -23.13
CA LYS A 905 -18.13 -14.47 -23.19
C LYS A 905 -18.71 -14.60 -24.60
N ASN A 906 -18.13 -15.49 -25.42
CA ASN A 906 -18.80 -16.54 -26.23
C ASN A 906 -17.88 -17.05 -27.37
N PRO A 907 -17.36 -18.30 -27.34
CA PRO A 907 -16.70 -18.89 -28.49
C PRO A 907 -17.69 -19.76 -29.27
N ASN A 908 -18.16 -19.24 -30.41
CA ASN A 908 -18.64 -20.09 -31.50
C ASN A 908 -17.92 -19.70 -32.78
N ILE A 909 -16.60 -19.91 -32.85
CA ILE A 909 -15.87 -19.80 -34.12
C ILE A 909 -14.89 -20.97 -34.29
N THR A 910 -15.23 -21.77 -35.27
CA THR A 910 -14.46 -22.84 -35.91
C THR A 910 -13.10 -22.38 -36.43
N LYS A 911 -12.12 -23.29 -36.36
CA LYS A 911 -10.76 -23.20 -36.93
C LYS A 911 -10.70 -22.42 -38.25
N HIS A 912 -9.96 -21.32 -38.28
CA HIS A 912 -9.34 -20.83 -39.53
C HIS A 912 -7.87 -20.48 -39.30
N LYS A 913 -7.00 -21.08 -40.11
CA LYS A 913 -5.60 -20.70 -40.27
C LYS A 913 -5.56 -19.28 -40.82
N GLY A 914 -4.64 -18.46 -40.32
CA GLY A 914 -4.53 -17.04 -40.64
C GLY A 914 -4.45 -16.77 -42.15
N HIS A 915 -5.23 -15.79 -42.58
CA HIS A 915 -5.07 -15.01 -43.80
C HIS A 915 -5.74 -13.63 -43.61
N PRO A 916 -5.24 -12.57 -44.29
CA PRO A 916 -5.48 -11.15 -43.98
C PRO A 916 -6.95 -10.72 -44.15
N PRO A 917 -7.37 -9.58 -43.57
CA PRO A 917 -8.72 -9.07 -43.76
C PRO A 917 -8.94 -8.65 -45.23
N LYS A 918 -9.94 -9.27 -45.88
CA LYS A 918 -10.47 -8.86 -47.19
C LYS A 918 -11.96 -8.59 -47.09
N ARG A 919 -12.39 -7.39 -47.49
CA ARG A 919 -13.53 -7.03 -48.37
C ARG A 919 -13.77 -5.51 -48.26
N LEU A 920 -14.11 -4.75 -49.31
CA LEU A 920 -15.16 -4.98 -50.32
C LEU A 920 -14.80 -4.36 -51.68
N GLN A 921 -14.97 -5.14 -52.77
CA GLN A 921 -15.17 -4.63 -54.12
C GLN A 921 -16.68 -4.53 -54.41
N SER A 922 -17.12 -3.43 -55.02
CA SER A 922 -18.21 -3.46 -56.01
C SER A 922 -18.25 -2.17 -56.83
N ASN A 923 -17.76 -2.21 -58.08
CA ASN A 923 -18.56 -1.93 -59.28
C ASN A 923 -17.77 -2.07 -60.61
N ILE A 924 -18.17 -3.10 -61.37
CA ILE A 924 -18.45 -3.11 -62.83
C ILE A 924 -17.27 -3.12 -63.83
N ASN A 925 -17.07 -4.33 -64.40
CA ASN A 925 -16.82 -4.75 -65.80
C ASN A 925 -16.22 -3.76 -66.84
N VAL A 926 -15.26 -4.26 -67.65
CA VAL A 926 -15.37 -4.44 -69.13
C VAL A 926 -14.07 -5.06 -69.72
N TYR A 927 -14.25 -6.20 -70.41
CA TYR A 927 -13.46 -6.85 -71.50
C TYR A 927 -12.17 -7.68 -71.25
N ASN A 928 -12.33 -9.00 -71.52
CA ASN A 928 -11.64 -9.87 -72.50
C ASN A 928 -10.08 -9.94 -72.51
N ASP A 929 -9.41 -11.06 -72.78
CA ASP A 929 -9.78 -12.35 -73.37
C ASP A 929 -8.60 -13.36 -73.20
N GLU A 930 -8.89 -14.63 -73.50
CA GLU A 930 -7.98 -15.68 -74.00
C GLU A 930 -7.20 -16.63 -73.04
N ASN A 931 -7.70 -17.88 -73.05
CA ASN A 931 -7.01 -19.16 -73.29
C ASN A 931 -6.03 -19.73 -72.25
N ALA A 932 -6.42 -20.86 -71.62
CA ALA A 932 -6.01 -22.20 -72.06
C ALA A 932 -6.41 -23.31 -71.05
N GLU A 933 -7.45 -24.07 -71.44
CA GLU A 933 -7.57 -25.53 -71.42
C GLU A 933 -6.78 -26.42 -70.41
N ASN A 934 -7.58 -27.13 -69.60
CA ASN A 934 -7.71 -28.60 -69.55
C ASN A 934 -6.78 -29.54 -68.72
N ILE A 935 -7.47 -30.21 -67.78
CA ILE A 935 -7.60 -31.67 -67.54
C ILE A 935 -6.70 -32.35 -66.46
N GLU A 936 -7.36 -32.54 -65.32
CA GLU A 936 -7.61 -33.77 -64.53
C GLU A 936 -6.70 -35.01 -64.62
N GLY A 937 -6.46 -35.59 -63.43
CA GLY A 937 -6.10 -37.01 -63.24
C GLY A 937 -6.39 -37.47 -61.81
N SER A 938 -7.21 -38.51 -61.69
CA SER A 938 -7.91 -39.00 -60.49
C SER A 938 -7.37 -40.33 -59.92
N LYS A 939 -7.98 -40.79 -58.81
CA LYS A 939 -7.92 -42.11 -58.11
C LYS A 939 -6.92 -42.17 -56.93
N GLY A 940 -7.22 -42.67 -55.72
CA GLY A 940 -8.33 -43.46 -55.18
C GLY A 940 -7.78 -44.69 -54.45
N ASN A 941 -8.11 -44.92 -53.16
CA ASN A 941 -8.63 -46.21 -52.61
C ASN A 941 -8.63 -46.32 -51.07
N ARG A 942 -9.66 -47.04 -50.60
CA ARG A 942 -10.04 -47.46 -49.23
C ARG A 942 -9.34 -48.76 -48.78
N CYS A 943 -9.30 -48.99 -47.45
CA CYS A 943 -9.77 -50.21 -46.72
C CYS A 943 -9.50 -49.99 -45.21
N GLU A 944 -10.48 -49.86 -44.30
CA GLU A 944 -11.39 -50.83 -43.63
C GLU A 944 -10.76 -51.78 -42.58
N ARG A 945 -11.25 -51.62 -41.32
CA ARG A 945 -11.59 -52.61 -40.23
C ARG A 945 -10.45 -53.48 -39.66
N SER A 946 -10.43 -53.95 -38.41
CA SER A 946 -11.24 -54.00 -37.17
C SER A 946 -10.26 -54.56 -36.09
N LYS A 947 -10.40 -54.44 -34.77
CA LYS A 947 -11.49 -54.68 -33.82
C LYS A 947 -11.11 -54.01 -32.50
#